data_AF-A0A951F9K6-F1
#
_entry.id   AF-A0A951F9K6-F1
#
_cell.length_a   1.000
_cell.length_b   1.000
_cell.length_c   1.000
_cell.angle_alpha   90.00
_cell.angle_beta   90.00
_cell.angle_gamma   90.00
#
_symmetry.space_group_name_H-M   'P 1'
#
loop_
_entity.id
_entity.type
_entity.pdbx_description
1 polymer ?
#
loop_
_entity_poly.entity_id
_entity_poly.type
_entity_poly.pdbx_seq_one_letter_code
_entity_poly.pdbx_strand_id
1 'polypeptide(L)'
;MTSPSFPSARSSRRSVGFPRWLRSRRWRALVLLVALACSLTATSSGQTAGPAYLVKDIAPAVGSYSLRVKELTSAGSNVFFSLDDGITGDELWRSDGTAAGTQRVANINPDEYGSNVQRMVGADGRVFFTAVTRFDNDQLFVSDGTAAGTHALTEFYSSAFDSHAYFHSEFVSIGGQLFFTADDGVHGLQLWRSDGTVAGTTMLTQAPYSEPYALTVSNGMLFFGLWNGFVGELWKLNPATGALTRVYSQIFVNSMLDVDGTLFIVADDLLTGHYDNLELWKSDGTEAGTTLIKDINGTSESSFGEVFDLARINNTVYFAADDGVNGIELWKSDGTAAGTVMVRNIDANTTSSQPANFAVVGNQLVFTADDGVSGRELWKSNGTVAGTVVVKNIHGNGAAFPADINGQPGDVARALLKGVLYFVADDGAHGAELWKTDGTATGTVLVKDFEVGATDGGITEMLVHQGRLYFNANSGLWRTDGTEQGLALIKGRTTHSAWSNPTTIQPVGERAFFVADNGVDGRELWRSDGTEADTKLIKKLFIDEPYFPWTLDVATVNQTLFFASPTSYSHNALWKSDGTEAGTTLVKDISPASTSGLIRNLTEMNGTLFFSAISANLGDGLWKSDGTAAGTVLIKDLMPSQNFEQVMQMEKIDGKLLLNVANNAWKSQLWVSDGTTAGTVMVKDFTLPNSSYGIRTIFPFNGAALFTLSTTGPGEELWKTDGTAAGTVRLKEIYPGSSHRRFWHAVRVNQHMYFTVEHGQRGAQVAELWRTDGTEDGTMMIKQLGTFQHVSPVYQLAELNGALLLVVRDREHGIELWRSDGTAAGTQLLKDIHSGPASSYVELGQKVNGNILLMADDGVRGYELWKTDGTVTGTRLVQDFAPGIDSGAPSSLGVAGSRIFLSADDGQHGRELWALPTSAIGPQFSTYIPLTNN
;
A
#
# COMPACT_ATOMS: atom_id res chain seq x y z
N MET A 1 -70.43 28.31 27.20
CA MET A 1 -69.49 29.00 26.29
C MET A 1 -69.01 27.92 25.32
N THR A 2 -69.78 27.61 24.26
CA THR A 2 -69.70 28.22 22.90
C THR A 2 -68.43 27.79 22.15
N SER A 3 -68.44 26.98 21.07
CA SER A 3 -69.53 26.39 20.25
C SER A 3 -69.01 25.15 19.45
N PRO A 4 -69.83 24.37 18.72
CA PRO A 4 -69.50 22.98 18.27
C PRO A 4 -69.59 22.70 16.74
N SER A 5 -69.18 21.49 16.29
CA SER A 5 -69.84 20.78 15.16
C SER A 5 -69.40 19.30 14.93
N PHE A 6 -70.40 18.43 14.67
CA PHE A 6 -70.36 17.10 14.01
C PHE A 6 -70.52 17.30 12.46
N PRO A 7 -70.59 16.30 11.50
CA PRO A 7 -70.99 14.87 11.66
C PRO A 7 -70.46 13.75 10.67
N SER A 8 -70.65 12.49 11.11
CA SER A 8 -71.16 11.27 10.41
C SER A 8 -70.81 10.80 8.96
N ALA A 9 -70.22 9.60 8.88
CA ALA A 9 -70.76 8.31 8.35
C ALA A 9 -71.29 8.08 6.90
N ARG A 10 -70.88 6.92 6.31
CA ARG A 10 -71.70 5.93 5.53
C ARG A 10 -70.92 4.60 5.33
N SER A 11 -71.38 3.46 5.87
CA SER A 11 -72.14 2.35 5.22
C SER A 11 -71.30 1.39 4.33
N SER A 12 -71.45 0.05 4.34
CA SER A 12 -72.64 -0.78 4.65
C SER A 12 -72.31 -2.23 5.11
N ARG A 13 -73.35 -3.05 5.37
CA ARG A 13 -73.32 -4.36 6.10
C ARG A 13 -73.46 -5.60 5.19
N ARG A 14 -72.96 -6.77 5.65
CA ARG A 14 -73.54 -8.16 5.68
C ARG A 14 -72.44 -9.23 5.50
N SER A 15 -72.51 -10.48 6.01
CA SER A 15 -73.48 -11.18 6.87
C SER A 15 -72.88 -12.46 7.51
N VAL A 16 -73.47 -12.92 8.61
CA VAL A 16 -73.09 -14.11 9.43
C VAL A 16 -73.57 -15.44 8.79
N GLY A 17 -72.85 -16.56 8.96
CA GLY A 17 -73.34 -17.92 8.64
C GLY A 17 -72.39 -19.09 9.01
N PHE A 18 -72.85 -20.02 9.85
CA PHE A 18 -72.07 -21.14 10.46
C PHE A 18 -72.30 -22.51 9.72
N PRO A 19 -71.87 -23.73 10.16
CA PRO A 19 -71.16 -24.70 9.29
C PRO A 19 -71.91 -26.03 9.02
N ARG A 20 -71.28 -27.00 8.31
CA ARG A 20 -71.55 -28.45 8.50
C ARG A 20 -70.46 -29.43 8.04
N TRP A 21 -70.49 -30.64 8.61
CA TRP A 21 -69.44 -31.68 8.66
C TRP A 21 -69.65 -32.89 7.71
N LEU A 22 -68.58 -33.37 7.04
CA LEU A 22 -68.22 -34.77 6.64
C LEU A 22 -69.18 -35.56 5.66
N ARG A 23 -68.82 -36.64 4.91
CA ARG A 23 -67.77 -37.69 5.06
C ARG A 23 -67.56 -38.61 3.82
N SER A 24 -66.31 -38.96 3.43
CA SER A 24 -65.82 -40.26 2.84
C SER A 24 -64.36 -40.11 2.34
N ARG A 25 -63.27 -40.84 2.68
CA ARG A 25 -62.93 -42.29 2.93
C ARG A 25 -63.21 -43.19 1.71
N ARG A 26 -62.29 -43.99 1.12
CA ARG A 26 -61.02 -44.70 1.53
C ARG A 26 -59.98 -44.67 0.37
N TRP A 27 -58.68 -45.00 0.47
CA TRP A 27 -57.99 -46.27 0.83
C TRP A 27 -56.53 -46.07 1.35
N ARG A 28 -55.86 -47.16 1.80
CA ARG A 28 -54.55 -47.23 2.52
C ARG A 28 -53.40 -47.68 1.55
N ALA A 29 -52.09 -47.79 1.87
CA ALA A 29 -51.36 -47.86 3.16
C ALA A 29 -49.83 -47.54 3.07
N LEU A 30 -49.26 -47.10 4.20
CA LEU A 30 -47.91 -47.28 4.78
C LEU A 30 -46.72 -47.87 3.94
N VAL A 31 -45.56 -47.16 3.91
CA VAL A 31 -44.16 -47.60 4.28
C VAL A 31 -43.03 -46.86 3.51
N LEU A 32 -41.99 -46.41 4.25
CA LEU A 32 -40.63 -45.91 3.89
C LEU A 32 -40.40 -44.67 2.97
N LEU A 33 -39.75 -43.66 3.56
CA LEU A 33 -38.47 -43.00 3.18
C LEU A 33 -38.22 -42.37 1.78
N VAL A 34 -37.56 -41.19 1.83
CA VAL A 34 -36.82 -40.43 0.78
C VAL A 34 -37.59 -39.38 -0.05
N ALA A 35 -36.92 -38.22 -0.22
CA ALA A 35 -37.08 -37.14 -1.21
C ALA A 35 -37.96 -35.88 -0.92
N LEU A 36 -37.30 -34.74 -1.19
CA LEU A 36 -37.76 -33.36 -1.43
C LEU A 36 -38.49 -32.60 -0.30
N ALA A 37 -37.68 -31.87 0.45
CA ALA A 37 -37.95 -30.45 0.68
C ALA A 37 -38.03 -29.68 -0.65
N CYS A 38 -38.84 -28.62 -0.73
CA CYS A 38 -38.28 -27.28 -0.87
C CYS A 38 -39.28 -26.14 -0.56
N SER A 39 -38.71 -25.02 -0.11
CA SER A 39 -39.23 -23.63 -0.12
C SER A 39 -40.16 -23.12 1.01
N LEU A 40 -39.81 -21.89 1.45
CA LEU A 40 -40.61 -20.89 2.19
C LEU A 40 -40.78 -21.02 3.73
N THR A 41 -39.65 -20.91 4.45
CA THR A 41 -39.60 -20.16 5.72
C THR A 41 -38.41 -19.18 5.73
N ALA A 42 -38.59 -18.02 5.07
CA ALA A 42 -37.68 -16.89 5.24
C ALA A 42 -38.00 -16.17 6.57
N THR A 43 -37.72 -16.83 7.70
CA THR A 43 -37.64 -16.13 8.99
C THR A 43 -36.35 -15.34 9.02
N SER A 44 -36.46 -14.00 9.05
CA SER A 44 -35.35 -13.12 9.36
C SER A 44 -34.89 -13.35 10.80
N SER A 45 -34.03 -14.36 10.99
CA SER A 45 -33.26 -14.51 12.22
C SER A 45 -32.49 -13.21 12.43
N GLY A 46 -32.74 -12.54 13.56
CA GLY A 46 -31.79 -11.55 14.05
C GLY A 46 -30.47 -12.27 14.27
N GLN A 47 -29.53 -12.10 13.34
CA GLN A 47 -28.18 -12.59 13.50
C GLN A 47 -27.53 -11.77 14.60
N THR A 48 -27.66 -12.25 15.84
CA THR A 48 -26.68 -12.02 16.88
C THR A 48 -25.31 -12.23 16.24
N ALA A 49 -24.46 -11.20 16.26
CA ALA A 49 -23.13 -11.27 15.68
C ALA A 49 -22.42 -12.50 16.26
N GLY A 50 -22.14 -13.49 15.40
CA GLY A 50 -21.39 -14.67 15.81
C GLY A 50 -19.98 -14.27 16.23
N PRO A 51 -19.37 -14.98 17.19
CA PRO A 51 -17.95 -14.85 17.45
C PRO A 51 -17.15 -15.21 16.19
N ALA A 52 -15.85 -14.94 16.21
CA ALA A 52 -14.97 -15.50 15.20
C ALA A 52 -15.00 -17.04 15.23
N TYR A 53 -14.88 -17.66 14.06
CA TYR A 53 -14.84 -19.10 13.92
C TYR A 53 -13.78 -19.50 12.88
N LEU A 54 -13.10 -20.62 13.14
CA LEU A 54 -12.18 -21.29 12.21
C LEU A 54 -12.94 -21.67 10.93
N VAL A 55 -12.51 -21.15 9.77
CA VAL A 55 -13.18 -21.36 8.48
C VAL A 55 -12.96 -22.78 7.98
N LYS A 56 -11.72 -23.27 8.12
CA LYS A 56 -11.27 -24.62 7.80
C LYS A 56 -9.90 -24.80 8.47
N ASP A 57 -9.67 -25.97 9.02
CA ASP A 57 -8.35 -26.54 9.32
C ASP A 57 -7.86 -27.16 8.01
N ILE A 58 -6.82 -26.58 7.40
CA ILE A 58 -6.44 -26.84 6.01
C ILE A 58 -5.25 -27.79 5.92
N ALA A 59 -4.38 -27.85 6.94
CA ALA A 59 -3.26 -28.79 6.94
C ALA A 59 -2.89 -29.34 8.34
N PRO A 60 -3.80 -30.11 8.99
CA PRO A 60 -3.71 -30.57 10.39
C PRO A 60 -2.54 -31.51 10.74
N ALA A 61 -1.67 -31.82 9.77
CA ALA A 61 -0.56 -32.76 9.92
C ALA A 61 0.79 -32.07 10.09
N VAL A 62 0.89 -30.76 9.83
CA VAL A 62 2.15 -30.03 9.84
C VAL A 62 2.20 -29.17 11.09
N GLY A 63 3.20 -29.43 11.94
CA GLY A 63 3.31 -28.83 13.28
C GLY A 63 3.50 -27.31 13.26
N SER A 64 3.64 -26.72 14.45
CA SER A 64 3.44 -25.27 14.70
C SER A 64 4.40 -24.28 14.01
N TYR A 65 5.19 -24.77 13.05
CA TYR A 65 6.08 -24.01 12.21
C TYR A 65 5.86 -24.31 10.72
N SER A 66 4.60 -24.48 10.26
CA SER A 66 4.37 -24.83 8.85
C SER A 66 3.07 -24.43 8.16
N LEU A 67 2.01 -23.90 8.80
CA LEU A 67 0.76 -23.45 8.15
C LEU A 67 0.59 -21.94 7.82
N ARG A 68 1.65 -21.11 7.72
CA ARG A 68 1.59 -19.65 7.87
C ARG A 68 0.87 -18.81 6.78
N VAL A 69 0.01 -19.39 5.95
CA VAL A 69 -1.22 -18.88 5.25
C VAL A 69 -1.01 -17.45 4.59
N LYS A 70 -1.35 -17.12 3.32
CA LYS A 70 -0.78 -15.90 2.60
C LYS A 70 -1.68 -14.63 2.17
N GLU A 71 -1.27 -13.41 2.61
CA GLU A 71 -1.44 -11.90 2.35
C GLU A 71 -2.71 -10.90 2.71
N LEU A 72 -3.26 -9.83 2.06
CA LEU A 72 -4.76 -9.59 1.90
C LEU A 72 -5.25 -8.61 0.79
N THR A 73 -6.30 -9.02 0.04
CA THR A 73 -7.34 -8.23 -0.65
C THR A 73 -8.59 -9.10 -0.93
N SER A 74 -9.76 -8.46 -1.01
CA SER A 74 -11.06 -9.09 -1.29
C SER A 74 -11.51 -8.90 -2.74
N ALA A 75 -12.24 -9.87 -3.31
CA ALA A 75 -12.99 -9.63 -4.55
C ALA A 75 -14.40 -10.25 -4.51
N GLY A 76 -15.40 -9.38 -4.73
CA GLY A 76 -16.81 -9.74 -4.60
C GLY A 76 -17.18 -10.21 -3.19
N SER A 77 -17.75 -11.41 -3.10
CA SER A 77 -18.08 -12.05 -1.82
C SER A 77 -17.01 -13.03 -1.32
N ASN A 78 -15.91 -13.21 -2.06
CA ASN A 78 -14.83 -14.11 -1.65
C ASN A 78 -13.63 -13.33 -1.12
N VAL A 79 -12.97 -13.88 -0.10
CA VAL A 79 -11.52 -13.84 -0.06
C VAL A 79 -11.03 -15.12 -0.72
N PHE A 80 -10.91 -15.10 -2.03
CA PHE A 80 -9.57 -15.17 -2.62
C PHE A 80 -8.47 -15.12 -1.52
N PHE A 81 -7.76 -16.21 -1.21
CA PHE A 81 -6.64 -16.26 -0.27
C PHE A 81 -5.50 -17.24 -0.64
N SER A 82 -4.25 -16.96 -0.30
CA SER A 82 -3.09 -17.80 -0.68
C SER A 82 -2.67 -18.76 0.46
N LEU A 83 -1.99 -19.93 0.21
CA LEU A 83 -1.92 -21.04 1.21
C LEU A 83 -1.00 -22.28 1.01
N ASP A 84 0.06 -22.45 1.81
CA ASP A 84 0.74 -23.77 1.94
C ASP A 84 -0.01 -24.80 2.82
N ASP A 85 -0.66 -25.75 2.16
CA ASP A 85 -1.27 -26.95 2.76
C ASP A 85 -0.28 -28.13 2.89
N GLY A 86 0.96 -27.94 2.45
CA GLY A 86 2.06 -28.90 2.45
C GLY A 86 2.12 -29.84 1.24
N ILE A 87 1.23 -29.73 0.24
CA ILE A 87 1.02 -30.82 -0.75
C ILE A 87 1.14 -30.47 -2.24
N THR A 88 0.23 -29.68 -2.82
CA THR A 88 -0.14 -29.63 -4.26
C THR A 88 0.18 -28.41 -5.13
N GLY A 89 1.44 -28.22 -5.40
CA GLY A 89 1.90 -27.07 -6.13
C GLY A 89 1.76 -25.90 -5.25
N ASP A 90 2.59 -24.94 -5.49
CA ASP A 90 2.63 -23.77 -4.66
C ASP A 90 1.30 -22.93 -4.87
N GLU A 91 0.18 -23.51 -5.27
CA GLU A 91 -1.07 -22.97 -5.80
C GLU A 91 -2.12 -22.34 -4.85
N LEU A 92 -2.98 -21.49 -5.41
CA LEU A 92 -3.68 -20.42 -4.70
C LEU A 92 -5.22 -20.68 -4.56
N TRP A 93 -5.87 -20.09 -3.54
CA TRP A 93 -7.22 -20.43 -3.06
C TRP A 93 -8.22 -19.27 -3.04
N ARG A 94 -9.47 -19.61 -2.70
CA ARG A 94 -10.48 -18.67 -2.23
C ARG A 94 -11.36 -19.28 -1.15
N SER A 95 -12.19 -18.46 -0.53
CA SER A 95 -13.31 -18.84 0.33
C SER A 95 -14.42 -17.80 0.37
N ASP A 96 -15.62 -18.31 0.60
CA ASP A 96 -16.85 -17.60 0.97
C ASP A 96 -17.07 -17.53 2.51
N GLY A 97 -16.10 -18.02 3.29
CA GLY A 97 -16.20 -18.23 4.73
C GLY A 97 -16.72 -19.60 5.15
N THR A 98 -16.69 -20.60 4.28
CA THR A 98 -17.05 -21.99 4.61
C THR A 98 -15.94 -22.97 4.23
N ALA A 99 -15.80 -24.07 4.97
CA ALA A 99 -14.82 -25.12 4.66
C ALA A 99 -15.00 -25.79 3.27
N ALA A 100 -16.20 -25.68 2.68
CA ALA A 100 -16.50 -26.20 1.35
C ALA A 100 -16.15 -25.19 0.24
N GLY A 101 -16.39 -23.89 0.48
CA GLY A 101 -15.95 -22.81 -0.42
C GLY A 101 -14.46 -22.49 -0.29
N THR A 102 -13.81 -22.90 0.80
CA THR A 102 -12.36 -22.86 1.00
C THR A 102 -11.65 -23.92 0.17
N GLN A 103 -11.20 -23.53 -1.01
CA GLN A 103 -10.56 -24.42 -1.97
C GLN A 103 -9.46 -23.69 -2.75
N ARG A 104 -8.40 -24.43 -3.07
CA ARG A 104 -7.49 -24.05 -4.13
C ARG A 104 -8.28 -24.03 -5.43
N VAL A 105 -7.98 -23.09 -6.31
CA VAL A 105 -8.76 -22.94 -7.53
C VAL A 105 -7.99 -23.37 -8.77
N ALA A 106 -6.66 -23.29 -8.82
CA ALA A 106 -5.85 -23.88 -9.91
C ALA A 106 -4.55 -24.58 -9.42
N ASN A 107 -3.71 -25.00 -10.38
CA ASN A 107 -2.39 -25.67 -10.37
C ASN A 107 -1.91 -25.71 -11.87
N ILE A 108 -0.92 -26.50 -12.29
CA ILE A 108 -0.94 -27.17 -13.62
C ILE A 108 -0.07 -28.45 -13.79
N ASN A 109 1.05 -28.62 -13.08
CA ASN A 109 2.23 -29.37 -13.58
C ASN A 109 3.03 -30.10 -12.48
N PRO A 110 3.92 -31.08 -12.80
CA PRO A 110 5.20 -31.30 -12.09
C PRO A 110 5.20 -31.61 -10.59
N ASP A 111 6.30 -31.24 -9.91
CA ASP A 111 6.58 -31.59 -8.51
C ASP A 111 7.53 -30.61 -7.74
N GLU A 112 7.15 -30.37 -6.49
CA GLU A 112 7.88 -29.80 -5.31
C GLU A 112 7.97 -28.27 -4.99
N TYR A 113 7.42 -27.33 -5.77
CA TYR A 113 7.14 -25.92 -5.35
C TYR A 113 5.83 -25.45 -6.06
N GLY A 114 5.33 -24.19 -6.03
CA GLY A 114 4.58 -23.69 -7.24
C GLY A 114 3.28 -22.84 -7.32
N SER A 115 3.23 -21.58 -6.81
CA SER A 115 2.76 -20.27 -7.40
C SER A 115 2.06 -19.17 -6.51
N ASN A 116 2.49 -17.93 -6.07
CA ASN A 116 3.70 -17.21 -5.47
C ASN A 116 3.62 -15.83 -4.59
N VAL A 117 3.10 -14.63 -4.98
CA VAL A 117 2.78 -13.33 -4.21
C VAL A 117 3.72 -12.08 -3.91
N GLN A 118 3.45 -10.88 -4.49
CA GLN A 118 3.65 -9.49 -3.95
C GLN A 118 2.51 -8.54 -4.39
N ARG A 119 1.67 -8.05 -3.46
CA ARG A 119 0.69 -6.94 -3.69
C ARG A 119 -0.32 -7.16 -4.83
N MET A 120 -1.46 -6.47 -4.79
CA MET A 120 -2.67 -6.93 -5.48
C MET A 120 -3.77 -5.90 -5.39
N VAL A 121 -4.78 -5.97 -6.27
CA VAL A 121 -6.07 -5.36 -5.95
C VAL A 121 -7.26 -6.08 -6.61
N GLY A 122 -8.40 -6.08 -5.90
CA GLY A 122 -9.67 -6.60 -6.38
C GLY A 122 -10.41 -5.55 -7.19
N ALA A 123 -10.84 -5.89 -8.42
CA ALA A 123 -11.76 -5.06 -9.19
C ALA A 123 -12.89 -5.90 -9.79
N ASP A 124 -14.12 -5.39 -9.64
CA ASP A 124 -15.33 -5.93 -10.30
C ASP A 124 -15.56 -7.44 -10.09
N GLY A 125 -15.52 -7.88 -8.82
CA GLY A 125 -15.71 -9.29 -8.44
C GLY A 125 -14.55 -10.22 -8.78
N ARG A 126 -13.55 -9.71 -9.51
CA ARG A 126 -12.32 -10.35 -9.92
C ARG A 126 -11.13 -9.71 -9.20
N VAL A 127 -9.93 -10.26 -9.35
CA VAL A 127 -8.73 -9.81 -8.63
C VAL A 127 -7.46 -9.94 -9.49
N PHE A 128 -6.58 -8.93 -9.45
CA PHE A 128 -5.45 -8.69 -10.36
C PHE A 128 -4.05 -8.77 -9.68
N PHE A 129 -3.08 -9.47 -10.31
CA PHE A 129 -1.69 -9.88 -9.86
C PHE A 129 -0.92 -10.84 -10.89
N THR A 130 0.45 -11.04 -10.90
CA THR A 130 1.62 -11.87 -11.57
C THR A 130 1.96 -13.48 -11.56
N ALA A 131 2.20 -14.32 -12.66
CA ALA A 131 2.56 -15.84 -12.66
C ALA A 131 3.44 -16.72 -13.85
N VAL A 132 5.35 -18.11 -13.79
CA VAL A 132 6.22 -19.26 -14.38
C VAL A 132 6.19 -20.00 -15.73
N THR A 133 7.41 -20.20 -16.30
CA THR A 133 7.86 -21.51 -16.85
C THR A 133 9.40 -21.83 -16.88
N ARG A 134 10.20 -21.61 -15.82
CA ARG A 134 11.71 -21.64 -15.80
C ARG A 134 12.32 -20.41 -16.47
N PHE A 135 11.86 -19.25 -16.04
CA PHE A 135 11.74 -18.10 -16.93
C PHE A 135 12.01 -16.72 -16.25
N ASP A 136 12.84 -16.61 -15.18
CA ASP A 136 12.74 -15.73 -13.94
C ASP A 136 12.13 -14.30 -14.04
N ASN A 137 10.84 -14.16 -14.37
CA ASN A 137 10.21 -12.88 -14.64
C ASN A 137 8.68 -12.87 -14.35
N ASP A 138 8.07 -12.00 -13.53
CA ASP A 138 6.87 -12.44 -12.77
C ASP A 138 5.44 -12.03 -13.21
N GLN A 139 5.20 -11.02 -14.05
CA GLN A 139 3.99 -10.89 -14.93
C GLN A 139 2.53 -10.43 -14.48
N LEU A 140 1.35 -11.01 -14.86
CA LEU A 140 -0.08 -10.83 -14.34
C LEU A 140 -1.29 -11.54 -15.02
N PHE A 141 -2.16 -12.19 -14.23
CA PHE A 141 -3.60 -12.39 -14.49
C PHE A 141 -4.60 -11.54 -13.67
N VAL A 142 -5.87 -11.58 -14.12
CA VAL A 142 -7.02 -11.49 -13.22
C VAL A 142 -7.66 -12.87 -13.01
N SER A 143 -8.30 -13.13 -11.87
CA SER A 143 -9.18 -14.30 -11.73
C SER A 143 -10.58 -13.98 -11.23
N ASP A 144 -11.55 -14.80 -11.65
CA ASP A 144 -12.97 -14.76 -11.27
C ASP A 144 -13.36 -15.71 -10.14
N GLY A 145 -12.42 -16.52 -9.62
CA GLY A 145 -12.70 -17.58 -8.65
C GLY A 145 -12.78 -18.98 -9.27
N THR A 146 -12.38 -19.17 -10.54
CA THR A 146 -12.40 -20.47 -11.23
C THR A 146 -11.18 -20.67 -12.13
N ALA A 147 -10.64 -21.90 -12.18
CA ALA A 147 -9.47 -22.26 -13.02
C ALA A 147 -9.60 -21.91 -14.51
N ALA A 148 -10.83 -21.72 -15.00
CA ALA A 148 -11.11 -21.33 -16.38
C ALA A 148 -11.18 -19.81 -16.58
N GLY A 149 -11.48 -19.05 -15.52
CA GLY A 149 -11.41 -17.59 -15.47
C GLY A 149 -10.04 -17.04 -15.07
N THR A 150 -9.07 -17.93 -14.86
CA THR A 150 -7.64 -17.66 -14.60
C THR A 150 -6.87 -17.98 -15.89
N HIS A 151 -6.59 -17.00 -16.75
CA HIS A 151 -6.06 -17.22 -18.11
C HIS A 151 -5.19 -16.09 -18.65
N ALA A 152 -5.02 -15.98 -20.00
CA ALA A 152 -3.92 -15.28 -20.67
C ALA A 152 -4.12 -14.62 -22.05
N LEU A 153 -3.14 -13.82 -22.51
CA LEU A 153 -3.21 -12.68 -23.46
C LEU A 153 -1.87 -12.10 -24.12
N THR A 154 -0.78 -11.66 -23.40
CA THR A 154 0.04 -10.41 -23.64
C THR A 154 1.25 -10.03 -22.66
N GLU A 155 2.53 -9.72 -23.02
CA GLU A 155 3.70 -9.46 -22.06
C GLU A 155 4.97 -8.61 -22.53
N PHE A 156 6.00 -8.31 -21.65
CA PHE A 156 7.23 -7.45 -21.85
C PHE A 156 8.67 -8.15 -21.72
N TYR A 157 9.81 -7.48 -21.34
CA TYR A 157 11.22 -7.98 -21.02
C TYR A 157 12.09 -6.96 -20.15
N SER A 158 13.40 -7.17 -19.89
CA SER A 158 14.43 -6.18 -19.46
C SER A 158 15.68 -6.27 -20.35
N SER A 159 16.54 -5.24 -20.40
CA SER A 159 17.83 -5.39 -21.09
C SER A 159 18.95 -5.57 -20.10
N ALA A 160 19.88 -6.43 -20.50
CA ALA A 160 21.32 -6.30 -20.28
C ALA A 160 21.69 -5.45 -19.05
N PHE A 161 21.97 -6.17 -17.96
CA PHE A 161 22.52 -5.73 -16.68
C PHE A 161 21.55 -5.36 -15.56
N ASP A 162 20.23 -5.21 -15.75
CA ASP A 162 19.39 -4.96 -14.59
C ASP A 162 18.01 -5.64 -14.50
N SER A 163 17.70 -5.83 -13.22
CA SER A 163 16.52 -6.36 -12.57
C SER A 163 16.66 -6.23 -11.03
N HIS A 164 17.69 -5.60 -10.45
CA HIS A 164 17.48 -4.76 -9.25
C HIS A 164 16.49 -3.62 -9.58
N ALA A 165 16.26 -3.42 -10.88
CA ALA A 165 15.05 -2.86 -11.43
C ALA A 165 13.76 -3.60 -10.95
N TYR A 166 12.59 -3.03 -11.18
CA TYR A 166 11.71 -2.73 -10.06
C TYR A 166 10.20 -2.89 -10.33
N PHE A 167 9.50 -3.51 -9.38
CA PHE A 167 8.05 -3.36 -9.21
C PHE A 167 7.74 -1.97 -8.64
N HIS A 168 7.72 -0.99 -9.54
CA HIS A 168 8.05 0.39 -9.18
C HIS A 168 6.89 1.17 -8.52
N SER A 169 5.64 0.70 -8.53
CA SER A 169 4.55 1.25 -7.73
C SER A 169 3.39 0.27 -7.50
N GLU A 170 2.58 0.64 -6.51
CA GLU A 170 1.38 -0.06 -6.05
C GLU A 170 0.30 -0.25 -7.13
N PHE A 171 -0.43 -1.35 -7.02
CA PHE A 171 -1.65 -1.50 -7.79
C PHE A 171 -2.78 -0.69 -7.20
N VAL A 172 -3.48 0.01 -8.08
CA VAL A 172 -4.61 0.84 -7.70
C VAL A 172 -5.80 0.48 -8.56
N SER A 173 -6.91 0.04 -7.97
CA SER A 173 -8.15 -0.15 -8.73
C SER A 173 -9.06 1.06 -8.65
N ILE A 174 -9.69 1.40 -9.78
CA ILE A 174 -10.89 2.24 -9.80
C ILE A 174 -11.82 1.90 -10.96
N GLY A 175 -13.12 1.89 -10.69
CA GLY A 175 -14.16 1.73 -11.73
C GLY A 175 -14.28 0.31 -12.32
N GLY A 176 -13.78 -0.71 -11.62
CA GLY A 176 -13.68 -2.09 -12.15
C GLY A 176 -12.46 -2.32 -13.05
N GLN A 177 -11.52 -1.37 -13.03
CA GLN A 177 -10.29 -1.29 -13.81
C GLN A 177 -9.11 -0.98 -12.85
N LEU A 178 -7.86 -0.98 -13.31
CA LEU A 178 -6.64 -1.17 -12.51
C LEU A 178 -5.47 -0.24 -12.97
N PHE A 179 -4.39 0.05 -12.17
CA PHE A 179 -3.21 0.95 -12.51
C PHE A 179 -1.87 0.65 -11.67
N PHE A 180 -0.58 0.73 -12.16
CA PHE A 180 0.82 0.62 -11.46
C PHE A 180 2.10 1.42 -12.04
N THR A 181 3.22 0.87 -12.67
CA THR A 181 4.59 1.48 -13.15
C THR A 181 5.48 1.49 -14.53
N ALA A 182 5.15 0.96 -15.77
CA ALA A 182 5.38 0.80 -17.27
C ALA A 182 6.66 0.56 -18.14
N ASP A 183 7.00 -0.70 -18.54
CA ASP A 183 8.01 -0.98 -19.59
C ASP A 183 8.07 -2.32 -20.42
N ASP A 184 8.37 -2.21 -21.74
CA ASP A 184 8.68 -3.16 -22.86
C ASP A 184 9.99 -2.99 -23.64
N GLY A 185 10.74 -1.90 -23.49
CA GLY A 185 12.08 -1.86 -24.05
C GLY A 185 12.33 -0.98 -25.24
N VAL A 186 11.60 0.12 -25.38
CA VAL A 186 11.85 1.09 -26.45
C VAL A 186 11.60 2.55 -26.12
N HIS A 187 10.94 2.84 -24.99
CA HIS A 187 9.72 3.64 -25.10
C HIS A 187 9.21 4.57 -23.96
N GLY A 188 9.98 5.26 -23.12
CA GLY A 188 9.41 5.99 -22.00
C GLY A 188 8.49 5.18 -21.08
N LEU A 189 8.30 5.67 -19.88
CA LEU A 189 7.93 4.81 -18.78
C LEU A 189 6.47 5.02 -18.45
N GLN A 190 5.61 3.98 -18.40
CA GLN A 190 4.33 3.90 -19.15
C GLN A 190 3.00 3.22 -18.64
N LEU A 191 1.84 3.89 -18.62
CA LEU A 191 0.55 3.46 -18.05
C LEU A 191 -0.65 3.10 -19.00
N TRP A 192 -0.95 1.81 -19.30
CA TRP A 192 -2.19 1.28 -20.04
C TRP A 192 -3.19 0.24 -19.43
N ARG A 193 -4.53 0.43 -19.40
CA ARG A 193 -5.45 -0.29 -18.47
C ARG A 193 -5.75 -1.75 -18.83
N SER A 194 -6.40 -2.32 -17.84
CA SER A 194 -7.19 -3.50 -17.80
C SER A 194 -8.67 -3.22 -17.53
N ASP A 195 -9.52 -3.90 -18.29
CA ASP A 195 -10.89 -4.26 -17.90
C ASP A 195 -11.02 -5.78 -17.63
N GLY A 196 -9.89 -6.49 -17.68
CA GLY A 196 -9.70 -7.93 -17.58
C GLY A 196 -9.79 -8.70 -18.92
N THR A 197 -9.36 -8.11 -20.06
CA THR A 197 -9.32 -8.75 -21.40
C THR A 197 -8.14 -8.28 -22.28
N VAL A 198 -7.68 -9.09 -23.28
CA VAL A 198 -6.54 -8.73 -24.18
C VAL A 198 -6.69 -7.36 -24.78
N ALA A 199 -7.89 -7.15 -25.31
CA ALA A 199 -8.28 -6.01 -26.10
C ALA A 199 -9.07 -5.01 -25.25
N GLY A 200 -8.83 -4.98 -23.93
CA GLY A 200 -9.29 -3.90 -23.06
C GLY A 200 -8.51 -2.64 -23.41
N THR A 201 -8.84 -2.00 -24.54
CA THR A 201 -7.91 -1.30 -25.47
C THR A 201 -8.01 0.22 -25.52
N THR A 202 -6.85 0.92 -25.46
CA THR A 202 -6.58 2.22 -26.13
C THR A 202 -5.09 2.54 -26.40
N MET A 203 -4.19 2.21 -25.47
CA MET A 203 -2.89 2.84 -25.17
C MET A 203 -3.02 4.35 -25.05
N LEU A 204 -3.36 4.84 -23.87
CA LEU A 204 -3.87 6.20 -23.72
C LEU A 204 -2.83 7.27 -23.41
N THR A 205 -1.51 7.09 -23.70
CA THR A 205 -0.46 8.16 -23.75
C THR A 205 0.99 7.76 -24.11
N GLN A 206 1.79 8.72 -24.56
CA GLN A 206 2.41 8.67 -25.88
C GLN A 206 3.54 9.73 -26.09
N ALA A 207 4.25 10.20 -25.06
CA ALA A 207 5.19 11.34 -25.19
C ALA A 207 6.67 11.02 -25.42
N PRO A 208 7.50 12.00 -25.81
CA PRO A 208 8.93 11.93 -25.55
C PRO A 208 9.21 12.29 -24.05
N TYR A 209 10.44 12.18 -23.54
CA TYR A 209 10.93 12.51 -22.17
C TYR A 209 9.95 12.25 -20.94
N SER A 210 9.99 11.09 -20.22
CA SER A 210 8.73 10.35 -19.87
C SER A 210 8.47 9.44 -18.60
N GLU A 211 8.41 9.93 -17.34
CA GLU A 211 8.15 9.18 -16.03
C GLU A 211 7.39 9.99 -14.92
N PRO A 212 6.50 9.41 -14.05
CA PRO A 212 6.43 9.77 -12.61
C PRO A 212 5.63 8.89 -11.57
N TYR A 213 6.16 8.60 -10.35
CA TYR A 213 5.84 7.59 -9.31
C TYR A 213 4.65 7.81 -8.27
N ALA A 214 4.28 6.70 -7.58
CA ALA A 214 3.32 6.44 -6.46
C ALA A 214 1.79 6.77 -6.56
N LEU A 215 0.98 5.97 -7.28
CA LEU A 215 -0.45 6.15 -7.61
C LEU A 215 -1.39 6.36 -6.41
N THR A 216 -2.52 7.07 -6.61
CA THR A 216 -3.63 7.09 -5.62
C THR A 216 -4.97 7.64 -6.13
N VAL A 217 -6.07 6.93 -5.79
CA VAL A 217 -7.48 7.23 -6.12
C VAL A 217 -7.99 8.46 -5.38
N SER A 218 -9.01 9.15 -5.89
CA SER A 218 -9.74 10.16 -5.14
C SER A 218 -11.02 10.59 -5.88
N ASN A 219 -12.16 10.87 -5.22
CA ASN A 219 -13.38 11.43 -5.88
C ASN A 219 -13.98 10.64 -7.06
N GLY A 220 -13.70 9.34 -7.22
CA GLY A 220 -14.06 8.61 -8.46
C GLY A 220 -13.09 8.85 -9.62
N MET A 221 -12.00 9.54 -9.33
CA MET A 221 -10.83 9.92 -10.11
C MET A 221 -9.55 9.28 -9.44
N LEU A 222 -8.31 9.57 -9.86
CA LEU A 222 -7.02 8.91 -9.54
C LEU A 222 -5.87 9.78 -10.07
N PHE A 223 -4.69 9.88 -9.44
CA PHE A 223 -3.74 10.97 -9.71
C PHE A 223 -2.21 10.64 -9.63
N PHE A 224 -1.30 11.51 -10.17
CA PHE A 224 0.23 11.52 -10.21
C PHE A 224 0.87 12.60 -11.15
N GLY A 225 2.00 13.28 -10.82
CA GLY A 225 2.41 14.56 -11.47
C GLY A 225 3.45 14.59 -12.62
N LEU A 226 3.85 15.75 -13.21
CA LEU A 226 4.48 15.84 -14.57
C LEU A 226 5.68 16.76 -14.83
N TRP A 227 6.60 16.39 -15.74
CA TRP A 227 7.61 17.21 -16.45
C TRP A 227 7.37 17.72 -17.94
N ASN A 228 7.30 19.01 -18.40
CA ASN A 228 7.16 19.36 -19.87
C ASN A 228 8.09 20.42 -20.55
N GLY A 229 8.89 19.97 -21.52
CA GLY A 229 10.06 20.58 -22.23
C GLY A 229 11.25 21.04 -21.47
N PHE A 230 10.83 21.77 -20.47
CA PHE A 230 11.53 22.86 -19.89
C PHE A 230 10.75 23.15 -18.59
N VAL A 231 9.43 22.93 -18.40
CA VAL A 231 8.76 22.87 -17.07
C VAL A 231 7.54 21.92 -16.88
N GLY A 232 7.22 21.46 -15.66
CA GLY A 232 6.14 20.47 -15.33
C GLY A 232 4.63 20.85 -15.27
N GLU A 233 3.75 19.89 -14.87
CA GLU A 233 2.26 19.84 -15.06
C GLU A 233 1.43 18.92 -14.04
N LEU A 234 0.05 18.96 -13.96
CA LEU A 234 -0.85 18.37 -12.89
C LEU A 234 -2.36 18.23 -13.27
N TRP A 235 -2.99 17.03 -13.38
CA TRP A 235 -4.36 16.89 -13.98
C TRP A 235 -5.29 15.73 -13.47
N LYS A 236 -6.59 15.63 -13.87
CA LYS A 236 -7.70 14.93 -13.12
C LYS A 236 -7.72 13.37 -13.10
N LEU A 237 -8.87 12.68 -13.10
CA LEU A 237 -9.08 11.38 -13.80
C LEU A 237 -10.56 11.22 -14.15
N ASN A 238 -10.84 10.76 -15.37
CA ASN A 238 -12.07 10.05 -15.62
C ASN A 238 -11.83 8.58 -16.04
N PRO A 239 -12.09 7.56 -15.18
CA PRO A 239 -11.91 6.17 -15.59
C PRO A 239 -12.98 5.74 -16.61
N ALA A 240 -14.15 6.39 -16.56
CA ALA A 240 -15.28 6.07 -17.44
C ALA A 240 -15.09 6.61 -18.87
N THR A 241 -14.36 7.71 -19.06
CA THR A 241 -14.14 8.31 -20.40
C THR A 241 -12.68 8.30 -20.86
N GLY A 242 -11.71 8.24 -19.94
CA GLY A 242 -10.30 8.49 -20.21
C GLY A 242 -9.99 9.91 -20.70
N ALA A 243 -10.78 10.93 -20.34
CA ALA A 243 -10.69 12.30 -20.87
C ALA A 243 -10.16 13.33 -19.83
N LEU A 244 -9.50 14.42 -20.30
CA LEU A 244 -8.12 14.75 -19.88
C LEU A 244 -7.72 16.24 -19.63
N THR A 245 -7.46 16.70 -18.38
CA THR A 245 -7.83 18.10 -18.00
C THR A 245 -6.98 18.97 -17.02
N ARG A 246 -6.71 20.23 -17.47
CA ARG A 246 -6.13 21.49 -16.90
C ARG A 246 -6.28 21.89 -15.41
N VAL A 247 -5.25 22.58 -14.82
CA VAL A 247 -5.09 23.25 -13.49
C VAL A 247 -3.95 24.36 -13.18
N TYR A 248 -2.84 24.70 -13.91
CA TYR A 248 -1.63 25.61 -13.59
C TYR A 248 -0.28 25.57 -14.48
N SER A 249 0.96 25.04 -14.16
CA SER A 249 2.10 24.49 -15.06
C SER A 249 3.67 24.79 -14.86
N GLN A 250 4.47 24.17 -13.96
CA GLN A 250 5.99 24.03 -13.89
C GLN A 250 6.48 23.23 -12.62
N ILE A 251 6.86 21.91 -12.61
CA ILE A 251 7.13 21.15 -11.32
C ILE A 251 7.89 19.69 -11.27
N PHE A 252 8.35 18.95 -10.16
CA PHE A 252 8.85 17.45 -9.98
C PHE A 252 8.49 16.52 -8.69
N VAL A 253 7.54 15.57 -8.40
CA VAL A 253 7.28 14.61 -7.18
C VAL A 253 8.25 13.99 -6.05
N ASN A 254 7.87 13.88 -4.74
CA ASN A 254 8.34 12.88 -3.70
C ASN A 254 7.29 12.39 -2.60
N SER A 255 6.26 11.49 -2.83
CA SER A 255 5.04 11.02 -1.96
C SER A 255 3.47 11.72 -1.62
N MET A 256 2.81 10.40 -1.64
CA MET A 256 1.42 9.60 -1.50
C MET A 256 0.39 9.46 -0.28
N LEU A 257 -0.97 9.76 -0.35
CA LEU A 257 -2.22 8.92 -0.09
C LEU A 257 -3.70 9.56 -0.10
N ASP A 258 -4.84 8.80 0.09
CA ASP A 258 -6.33 9.12 -0.13
C ASP A 258 -7.44 9.07 1.03
N VAL A 259 -8.73 9.46 0.80
CA VAL A 259 -10.09 9.32 1.50
C VAL A 259 -11.35 9.43 0.53
N ASP A 260 -12.31 10.34 0.80
CA ASP A 260 -13.47 10.82 0.05
C ASP A 260 -13.22 12.10 -0.79
N GLY A 261 -12.61 13.23 -0.30
CA GLY A 261 -12.75 14.59 -0.91
C GLY A 261 -11.54 15.40 -1.52
N THR A 262 -10.40 15.72 -0.86
CA THR A 262 -9.30 16.64 -1.34
C THR A 262 -7.93 16.22 -0.79
N LEU A 263 -6.85 16.09 -1.59
CA LEU A 263 -5.51 15.59 -1.15
C LEU A 263 -4.47 16.71 -0.77
N PHE A 264 -3.22 16.34 -0.46
CA PHE A 264 -2.05 17.07 0.10
C PHE A 264 -0.82 16.28 -0.34
N ILE A 265 0.26 16.95 -0.72
CA ILE A 265 1.34 16.32 -1.47
C ILE A 265 2.63 17.13 -1.39
N VAL A 266 3.78 16.48 -1.36
CA VAL A 266 5.08 17.17 -1.44
C VAL A 266 5.25 17.93 -2.77
N ALA A 267 5.86 19.12 -2.88
CA ALA A 267 6.00 19.91 -4.13
C ALA A 267 7.02 21.09 -4.08
N ASP A 268 7.22 21.95 -5.12
CA ASP A 268 8.46 22.83 -5.25
C ASP A 268 8.48 24.40 -5.31
N ASP A 269 9.49 25.11 -4.82
CA ASP A 269 9.59 26.59 -4.92
C ASP A 269 10.44 27.17 -6.06
N LEU A 270 9.98 27.14 -7.30
CA LEU A 270 10.59 28.02 -8.31
C LEU A 270 10.02 29.45 -8.34
N LEU A 271 9.31 29.92 -7.29
CA LEU A 271 9.12 31.35 -7.05
C LEU A 271 10.25 31.96 -6.17
N THR A 272 11.05 31.16 -5.45
CA THR A 272 12.36 31.50 -4.88
C THR A 272 13.47 31.02 -5.83
N GLY A 273 13.58 29.70 -6.06
CA GLY A 273 14.30 29.04 -7.16
C GLY A 273 15.65 28.36 -6.83
N HIS A 274 15.72 27.38 -5.90
CA HIS A 274 16.93 27.12 -5.10
C HIS A 274 17.34 25.64 -4.64
N TYR A 275 18.56 25.44 -4.06
CA TYR A 275 19.21 24.38 -3.21
C TYR A 275 18.73 22.93 -3.04
N ASP A 276 17.96 22.39 -3.98
CA ASP A 276 16.94 21.42 -3.65
C ASP A 276 15.76 22.22 -3.14
N ASN A 277 14.62 22.13 -3.84
CA ASN A 277 13.53 23.12 -3.97
C ASN A 277 12.19 22.72 -3.37
N LEU A 278 12.04 21.59 -2.64
CA LEU A 278 10.82 20.86 -2.24
C LEU A 278 10.27 20.82 -0.76
N GLU A 279 8.94 21.05 -0.52
CA GLU A 279 8.15 20.83 0.74
C GLU A 279 6.75 20.15 0.51
N LEU A 280 5.58 20.45 1.15
CA LEU A 280 4.18 20.01 0.76
C LEU A 280 3.06 21.09 0.57
N TRP A 281 2.04 20.80 -0.27
CA TRP A 281 0.93 21.64 -0.81
C TRP A 281 -0.48 21.02 -0.64
N LYS A 282 -1.56 21.70 -1.11
CA LYS A 282 -2.96 21.23 -1.21
C LYS A 282 -3.70 21.52 -2.56
N SER A 283 -4.82 20.87 -2.87
CA SER A 283 -5.68 21.16 -4.04
C SER A 283 -7.02 20.44 -3.97
N ASP A 284 -8.11 21.10 -4.38
CA ASP A 284 -9.44 20.47 -4.53
C ASP A 284 -9.63 19.79 -5.89
N GLY A 285 -8.68 19.91 -6.82
CA GLY A 285 -8.77 19.43 -8.19
C GLY A 285 -9.08 20.49 -9.25
N THR A 286 -9.11 21.76 -8.86
CA THR A 286 -9.27 22.92 -9.75
C THR A 286 -8.05 23.84 -9.68
N GLU A 287 -7.87 24.72 -10.67
CA GLU A 287 -6.77 25.69 -10.73
C GLU A 287 -6.69 26.58 -9.50
N ALA A 288 -7.84 27.02 -8.98
CA ALA A 288 -7.92 27.92 -7.84
C ALA A 288 -8.08 27.23 -6.47
N GLY A 289 -8.54 25.98 -6.40
CA GLY A 289 -8.58 25.19 -5.17
C GLY A 289 -7.30 24.37 -4.99
N THR A 290 -6.49 24.78 -4.02
CA THR A 290 -5.06 25.06 -4.26
C THR A 290 -4.42 25.46 -2.93
N THR A 291 -3.10 25.25 -2.77
CA THR A 291 -2.04 26.11 -2.16
C THR A 291 -1.06 25.43 -1.20
N LEU A 292 0.09 26.07 -1.00
CA LEU A 292 1.08 25.75 0.03
C LEU A 292 0.56 26.04 1.45
N ILE A 293 1.20 25.44 2.44
CA ILE A 293 0.73 25.37 3.81
C ILE A 293 1.37 26.32 4.78
N LYS A 294 2.67 26.23 5.04
CA LYS A 294 3.30 27.11 6.02
C LYS A 294 4.79 27.28 5.80
N ASP A 295 5.21 28.52 5.97
CA ASP A 295 6.45 29.10 6.50
C ASP A 295 7.25 28.25 7.54
N ILE A 296 7.58 26.98 7.22
CA ILE A 296 8.19 25.92 8.05
C ILE A 296 9.63 26.22 8.42
N ASN A 297 10.63 25.77 7.65
CA ASN A 297 12.02 26.17 7.89
C ASN A 297 12.10 27.69 7.87
N GLY A 298 12.53 28.33 8.97
CA GLY A 298 12.69 29.79 9.10
C GLY A 298 13.73 30.41 8.16
N THR A 299 14.45 29.54 7.48
CA THR A 299 15.86 29.62 7.19
C THR A 299 16.25 28.58 6.11
N SER A 300 15.50 28.46 5.03
CA SER A 300 16.04 28.21 3.69
C SER A 300 17.18 27.17 3.35
N GLU A 301 17.18 25.81 3.56
CA GLU A 301 18.00 24.80 2.77
C GLU A 301 17.52 23.33 3.00
N SER A 302 18.42 22.33 3.02
CA SER A 302 18.29 21.02 2.34
C SER A 302 17.33 20.04 3.02
N SER A 303 16.05 20.36 2.79
CA SER A 303 14.87 19.53 2.74
C SER A 303 15.04 18.20 2.00
N PHE A 304 14.12 17.85 1.11
CA PHE A 304 13.43 16.62 1.33
C PHE A 304 14.18 15.33 1.13
N GLY A 305 13.58 14.28 1.71
CA GLY A 305 14.31 13.30 2.48
C GLY A 305 15.22 12.48 1.61
N GLU A 306 16.02 11.65 2.26
CA GLU A 306 16.51 10.47 1.57
C GLU A 306 15.47 9.34 1.65
N VAL A 307 14.38 9.57 2.40
CA VAL A 307 13.19 8.74 2.46
C VAL A 307 11.96 9.65 2.58
N PHE A 308 10.85 9.26 1.96
CA PHE A 308 9.58 10.00 1.92
C PHE A 308 8.40 9.02 2.09
N ASP A 309 8.50 8.17 3.10
CA ASP A 309 7.59 7.07 3.43
C ASP A 309 6.13 7.52 3.73
N LEU A 310 5.17 6.58 3.74
CA LEU A 310 3.71 6.80 3.67
C LEU A 310 2.86 5.99 4.67
N ALA A 311 1.70 6.54 5.06
CA ALA A 311 0.52 5.78 5.53
C ALA A 311 -0.75 6.67 5.69
N ARG A 312 -1.87 6.14 6.21
CA ARG A 312 -3.28 6.35 5.76
C ARG A 312 -4.37 7.05 6.68
N ILE A 313 -4.14 7.83 7.77
CA ILE A 313 -5.21 8.51 8.62
C ILE A 313 -5.64 9.89 8.09
N ASN A 314 -6.93 10.05 7.78
CA ASN A 314 -7.90 10.90 8.51
C ASN A 314 -7.47 12.38 8.74
N ASN A 315 -8.15 13.22 9.58
CA ASN A 315 -7.97 14.70 9.57
C ASN A 315 -6.59 15.14 10.16
N THR A 316 -5.46 14.44 9.89
CA THR A 316 -4.05 14.80 10.24
C THR A 316 -3.03 13.81 9.65
N VAL A 317 -1.82 14.28 9.25
CA VAL A 317 -0.70 13.43 8.73
C VAL A 317 0.74 13.91 9.06
N TYR A 318 1.87 13.29 8.56
CA TYR A 318 3.20 13.19 9.27
C TYR A 318 4.59 13.20 8.45
N PHE A 319 5.87 13.24 8.94
CA PHE A 319 7.15 13.28 8.12
C PHE A 319 8.47 12.73 8.80
N ALA A 320 9.66 13.10 8.25
CA ALA A 320 10.77 13.86 8.89
C ALA A 320 11.28 15.17 8.21
N ALA A 321 12.34 15.87 8.73
CA ALA A 321 13.19 16.98 8.19
C ALA A 321 14.41 17.48 9.07
N ASP A 322 14.72 18.80 9.15
CA ASP A 322 15.85 19.62 9.77
C ASP A 322 15.60 21.14 9.38
N ASP A 323 16.42 22.22 9.57
CA ASP A 323 16.14 23.64 9.07
C ASP A 323 17.19 24.77 9.11
N GLY A 324 17.63 25.24 10.28
CA GLY A 324 18.03 26.66 10.39
C GLY A 324 17.67 27.33 11.73
N VAL A 325 16.58 26.88 12.37
CA VAL A 325 16.35 26.97 13.82
C VAL A 325 17.20 25.87 14.50
N ASN A 326 16.68 24.73 15.01
CA ASN A 326 17.55 23.68 15.60
C ASN A 326 17.33 22.11 15.48
N GLY A 327 16.56 21.34 14.68
CA GLY A 327 16.88 19.90 14.37
C GLY A 327 15.95 19.03 13.47
N ILE A 328 16.23 17.70 13.38
CA ILE A 328 15.38 16.55 12.91
C ILE A 328 14.49 15.91 14.04
N GLU A 329 13.21 16.28 14.18
CA GLU A 329 12.38 16.56 15.49
C GLU A 329 10.92 16.18 14.85
N LEU A 330 9.89 15.50 15.43
CA LEU A 330 8.55 15.34 14.74
C LEU A 330 7.40 16.34 15.02
N TRP A 331 6.37 16.31 14.13
CA TRP A 331 5.28 17.31 13.91
C TRP A 331 3.89 16.70 13.53
N LYS A 332 2.97 17.41 12.84
CA LYS A 332 1.79 16.92 12.04
C LYS A 332 1.19 18.03 11.14
N SER A 333 0.16 17.79 10.33
CA SER A 333 -0.76 18.89 9.93
C SER A 333 -2.24 18.53 10.04
N ASP A 334 -3.19 19.47 9.97
CA ASP A 334 -4.23 19.77 11.02
C ASP A 334 -5.18 20.96 10.73
N GLY A 335 -5.21 21.62 9.54
CA GLY A 335 -6.37 22.45 9.13
C GLY A 335 -6.36 23.98 8.85
N THR A 336 -5.36 24.84 9.19
CA THR A 336 -5.64 26.27 9.53
C THR A 336 -4.43 27.31 9.90
N ALA A 337 -4.36 28.64 9.57
CA ALA A 337 -3.56 29.74 10.31
C ALA A 337 -4.27 30.71 11.40
N ALA A 338 -3.85 30.76 12.71
CA ALA A 338 -4.47 31.06 14.10
C ALA A 338 -5.06 30.06 15.32
N GLY A 339 -4.93 28.76 15.88
CA GLY A 339 -4.58 27.22 15.80
C GLY A 339 -3.20 26.35 15.85
N THR A 340 -2.34 26.11 14.81
CA THR A 340 -0.86 25.67 14.57
C THR A 340 0.17 25.85 15.75
N VAL A 341 0.93 24.81 16.26
CA VAL A 341 2.40 24.71 16.71
C VAL A 341 2.85 23.25 17.19
N MET A 342 4.15 22.98 17.53
CA MET A 342 4.98 21.82 18.14
C MET A 342 4.62 20.25 18.24
N VAL A 343 5.45 19.25 18.81
CA VAL A 343 5.26 17.75 19.27
C VAL A 343 6.06 17.10 20.47
N ARG A 344 7.26 16.48 20.37
CA ARG A 344 8.07 15.87 21.51
C ARG A 344 9.55 15.70 21.09
N ASN A 345 10.47 15.17 21.98
CA ASN A 345 11.96 15.27 22.29
C ASN A 345 12.43 13.86 22.62
N ILE A 346 13.03 13.14 21.67
CA ILE A 346 13.39 11.76 21.94
C ILE A 346 14.84 11.61 22.42
N ASP A 347 15.79 12.48 22.03
CA ASP A 347 16.81 12.87 23.03
C ASP A 347 16.32 14.07 23.84
N ALA A 348 17.23 14.59 24.66
CA ALA A 348 17.54 16.01 24.62
C ALA A 348 19.08 16.27 24.56
N ASN A 349 19.85 15.56 23.70
CA ASN A 349 21.31 15.55 23.68
C ASN A 349 22.03 15.81 22.32
N THR A 350 21.47 15.48 21.15
CA THR A 350 22.05 15.82 19.83
C THR A 350 21.04 16.37 18.81
N THR A 351 20.70 15.59 17.78
CA THR A 351 20.79 16.12 16.41
C THR A 351 19.85 15.49 15.39
N SER A 352 19.24 14.34 15.67
CA SER A 352 18.82 13.43 14.59
C SER A 352 17.71 12.46 14.97
N SER A 353 16.59 12.50 14.24
CA SER A 353 15.66 11.38 14.17
C SER A 353 16.05 10.36 13.11
N GLN A 354 16.14 10.87 11.89
CA GLN A 354 15.96 10.19 10.61
C GLN A 354 14.92 9.05 10.77
N PRO A 355 13.65 9.41 10.96
CA PRO A 355 12.59 8.53 11.41
C PRO A 355 11.90 7.81 10.25
N ALA A 356 11.91 6.48 10.25
CA ALA A 356 11.47 5.68 9.10
C ALA A 356 10.65 4.44 9.45
N ASN A 357 9.83 4.00 8.49
CA ASN A 357 9.09 2.73 8.45
C ASN A 357 7.65 2.80 9.01
N PHE A 358 6.90 3.81 8.56
CA PHE A 358 5.57 4.21 9.02
C PHE A 358 4.41 3.40 8.39
N ALA A 359 4.39 2.07 8.50
CA ALA A 359 3.29 1.23 7.98
C ALA A 359 1.99 1.09 8.85
N VAL A 360 1.13 2.12 8.92
CA VAL A 360 -0.34 1.96 9.15
C VAL A 360 -0.87 1.17 10.41
N VAL A 361 -0.48 1.45 11.66
CA VAL A 361 -0.69 0.71 12.94
C VAL A 361 -1.51 1.19 14.18
N GLY A 362 -2.80 1.50 14.22
CA GLY A 362 -3.70 1.41 15.43
C GLY A 362 -5.21 1.75 15.37
N ASN A 363 -5.69 2.84 15.93
CA ASN A 363 -5.24 4.18 15.63
C ASN A 363 -3.91 4.54 16.32
N GLN A 364 -2.75 4.05 15.83
CA GLN A 364 -1.46 3.98 16.55
C GLN A 364 -0.12 3.84 15.76
N LEU A 365 0.25 4.68 14.78
CA LEU A 365 1.45 5.49 15.05
C LEU A 365 2.92 4.91 15.16
N VAL A 366 3.35 3.69 14.65
CA VAL A 366 4.68 2.88 14.77
C VAL A 366 5.89 3.06 13.75
N PHE A 367 7.12 3.39 14.16
CA PHE A 367 8.32 3.40 13.24
C PHE A 367 9.64 3.15 14.01
N THR A 368 10.73 2.97 13.26
CA THR A 368 12.10 2.65 13.68
C THR A 368 13.01 3.88 13.96
N ALA A 369 13.50 4.06 15.19
CA ALA A 369 13.93 5.37 15.70
C ALA A 369 15.05 5.33 16.77
N ASP A 370 16.13 6.10 16.59
CA ASP A 370 17.22 6.28 17.57
C ASP A 370 16.88 7.18 18.79
N ASP A 371 17.14 6.75 20.03
CA ASP A 371 17.18 7.68 21.18
C ASP A 371 18.53 7.85 21.87
N GLY A 372 19.64 7.47 21.18
CA GLY A 372 21.04 7.80 21.49
C GLY A 372 21.59 7.31 22.83
N VAL A 373 20.68 6.83 23.66
CA VAL A 373 20.83 6.09 24.90
C VAL A 373 20.49 4.62 24.61
N SER A 374 19.50 4.37 23.74
CA SER A 374 19.05 3.02 23.35
C SER A 374 19.39 2.62 21.91
N GLY A 375 19.90 3.51 21.05
CA GLY A 375 20.07 3.22 19.63
C GLY A 375 18.74 3.21 18.85
N ARG A 376 18.79 2.94 17.54
CA ARG A 376 17.60 2.88 16.67
C ARG A 376 16.73 1.66 16.97
N GLU A 377 15.58 1.95 17.55
CA GLU A 377 14.66 1.00 18.18
C GLU A 377 13.25 1.05 17.59
N LEU A 378 12.34 0.18 18.03
CA LEU A 378 10.94 0.33 17.63
C LEU A 378 10.24 1.32 18.57
N TRP A 379 9.40 2.17 17.99
CA TRP A 379 8.70 3.23 18.71
C TRP A 379 7.27 3.43 18.23
N LYS A 380 6.45 4.08 19.07
CA LYS A 380 5.31 4.88 18.61
C LYS A 380 5.11 6.15 19.45
N SER A 381 4.47 7.15 18.85
CA SER A 381 3.96 8.39 19.45
C SER A 381 3.10 9.19 18.43
N ASN A 382 2.64 10.38 18.80
CA ASN A 382 1.27 10.85 18.55
C ASN A 382 1.12 11.95 17.53
N GLY A 383 1.82 13.03 17.79
CA GLY A 383 1.18 14.33 17.69
C GLY A 383 0.68 14.88 19.03
N THR A 384 1.42 14.64 20.13
CA THR A 384 1.43 15.26 21.48
C THR A 384 2.56 14.65 22.33
N VAL A 385 2.89 15.25 23.50
CA VAL A 385 3.96 14.84 24.44
C VAL A 385 3.56 13.82 25.54
N ALA A 386 2.53 12.98 25.45
CA ALA A 386 1.89 12.36 26.64
C ALA A 386 2.00 10.82 26.86
N GLY A 387 3.19 10.18 26.94
CA GLY A 387 3.55 8.84 27.55
C GLY A 387 4.94 8.55 28.23
N THR A 388 5.97 7.87 27.63
CA THR A 388 7.26 7.39 28.27
C THR A 388 7.47 5.85 28.53
N VAL A 389 8.13 4.86 27.88
CA VAL A 389 9.02 4.42 26.73
C VAL A 389 9.27 5.33 25.50
N VAL A 390 9.76 4.94 24.29
CA VAL A 390 9.99 3.67 23.50
C VAL A 390 8.74 2.79 23.27
N VAL A 391 8.64 2.03 22.17
CA VAL A 391 7.71 0.89 22.10
C VAL A 391 8.20 -0.21 23.03
N LYS A 392 9.34 -0.77 22.61
CA LYS A 392 10.15 -1.81 23.23
C LYS A 392 11.55 -1.48 22.77
N ASN A 393 12.47 -1.41 23.71
CA ASN A 393 13.89 -1.47 23.38
C ASN A 393 14.17 -2.97 23.13
N ILE A 394 14.24 -3.34 21.85
CA ILE A 394 14.33 -4.71 21.34
C ILE A 394 15.78 -5.20 21.52
N HIS A 395 16.80 -4.42 21.13
CA HIS A 395 18.21 -4.81 21.20
C HIS A 395 18.83 -4.54 22.60
N GLY A 396 18.23 -3.67 23.41
CA GLY A 396 18.57 -3.43 24.81
C GLY A 396 19.83 -2.59 25.06
N ASN A 397 20.90 -2.81 24.29
CA ASN A 397 22.19 -2.11 24.40
C ASN A 397 22.80 -1.75 23.02
N GLY A 398 21.99 -1.73 21.96
CA GLY A 398 22.37 -1.49 20.57
C GLY A 398 21.14 -1.10 19.75
N ALA A 399 21.24 -1.01 18.43
CA ALA A 399 20.14 -0.57 17.58
C ALA A 399 19.43 -1.77 16.93
N ALA A 400 18.18 -2.04 17.30
CA ALA A 400 17.36 -3.08 16.66
C ALA A 400 17.08 -2.86 15.17
N PHE A 401 17.30 -1.66 14.67
CA PHE A 401 17.26 -1.34 13.25
C PHE A 401 18.58 -0.64 12.90
N PRO A 402 19.58 -1.35 12.36
CA PRO A 402 20.82 -0.71 11.99
C PRO A 402 20.57 0.40 10.95
N ALA A 403 21.29 1.51 11.11
CA ALA A 403 21.37 2.53 10.07
C ALA A 403 22.12 1.97 8.84
N ASP A 404 21.85 2.55 7.67
CA ASP A 404 22.56 2.28 6.44
C ASP A 404 24.04 2.73 6.52
N ILE A 405 24.80 2.49 5.45
CA ILE A 405 26.22 2.86 5.38
C ILE A 405 26.49 4.38 5.48
N ASN A 406 25.46 5.22 5.30
CA ASN A 406 25.52 6.67 5.38
C ASN A 406 25.02 7.21 6.73
N GLY A 407 24.52 6.33 7.61
CA GLY A 407 23.92 6.68 8.89
C GLY A 407 22.45 7.11 8.80
N GLN A 408 21.79 6.91 7.66
CA GLN A 408 20.34 7.05 7.50
C GLN A 408 19.62 5.79 7.99
N PRO A 409 18.31 5.82 8.30
CA PRO A 409 17.53 4.61 8.51
C PRO A 409 17.51 3.78 7.23
N GLY A 410 17.73 2.47 7.34
CA GLY A 410 17.27 1.55 6.30
C GLY A 410 15.75 1.60 6.18
N ASP A 411 15.23 1.50 4.96
CA ASP A 411 13.86 1.00 4.77
C ASP A 411 13.86 -0.47 5.21
N VAL A 412 12.80 -0.86 5.91
CA VAL A 412 12.69 -2.15 6.57
C VAL A 412 11.49 -2.85 5.98
N ALA A 413 11.74 -4.01 5.36
CA ALA A 413 10.70 -4.87 4.83
C ALA A 413 9.61 -5.04 5.89
N ARG A 414 8.37 -4.65 5.55
CA ARG A 414 7.29 -4.50 6.51
C ARG A 414 5.92 -4.65 5.86
N ALA A 415 4.94 -5.09 6.64
CA ALA A 415 3.62 -5.43 6.11
C ALA A 415 2.50 -5.14 7.09
N LEU A 416 1.48 -4.42 6.61
CA LEU A 416 0.26 -4.18 7.36
C LEU A 416 -0.63 -5.42 7.37
N LEU A 417 -0.93 -5.92 8.56
CA LEU A 417 -1.42 -7.28 8.65
C LEU A 417 -2.46 -7.48 9.76
N LYS A 418 -3.75 -7.36 9.41
CA LYS A 418 -4.96 -7.38 10.32
C LYS A 418 -4.95 -6.19 11.27
N GLY A 419 -3.91 -5.36 11.19
CA GLY A 419 -3.27 -4.72 12.32
C GLY A 419 -1.82 -5.24 12.32
N VAL A 420 -1.36 -5.96 13.37
CA VAL A 420 0.04 -6.42 13.62
C VAL A 420 0.99 -6.15 12.46
N LEU A 421 1.80 -5.12 12.59
CA LEU A 421 2.90 -4.88 11.70
C LEU A 421 3.89 -6.04 11.78
N TYR A 422 4.20 -6.64 10.64
CA TYR A 422 5.39 -7.47 10.48
C TYR A 422 6.50 -6.57 9.96
N PHE A 423 7.71 -6.78 10.48
CA PHE A 423 8.90 -5.98 10.18
C PHE A 423 10.15 -6.78 10.57
N VAL A 424 11.31 -6.39 10.04
CA VAL A 424 12.60 -6.99 10.39
C VAL A 424 13.25 -6.21 11.52
N ALA A 425 13.78 -6.87 12.54
CA ALA A 425 14.55 -6.22 13.62
C ALA A 425 15.53 -7.18 14.31
N ASP A 426 16.58 -6.63 14.91
CA ASP A 426 17.60 -7.35 15.69
C ASP A 426 17.41 -7.14 17.19
N ASP A 427 17.55 -8.19 18.02
CA ASP A 427 17.60 -8.06 19.49
C ASP A 427 19.01 -8.22 20.08
N GLY A 428 20.02 -8.32 19.23
CA GLY A 428 21.42 -8.57 19.60
C GLY A 428 21.69 -10.00 20.08
N ALA A 429 20.69 -10.89 20.03
CA ALA A 429 20.81 -12.31 20.37
C ALA A 429 20.43 -13.23 19.20
N HIS A 430 19.49 -12.82 18.35
CA HIS A 430 18.95 -13.60 17.22
C HIS A 430 19.21 -12.98 15.83
N GLY A 431 19.89 -11.82 15.74
CA GLY A 431 20.15 -11.15 14.46
C GLY A 431 18.90 -10.47 13.88
N ALA A 432 19.04 -9.85 12.71
CA ALA A 432 17.94 -9.18 12.02
C ALA A 432 16.91 -10.20 11.51
N GLU A 433 15.84 -10.36 12.28
CA GLU A 433 14.86 -11.43 12.14
C GLU A 433 13.43 -10.92 11.95
N LEU A 434 12.48 -11.80 11.67
CA LEU A 434 11.08 -11.38 11.55
C LEU A 434 10.45 -11.18 12.92
N TRP A 435 10.05 -9.94 13.19
CA TRP A 435 9.22 -9.55 14.32
C TRP A 435 7.79 -9.28 13.86
N LYS A 436 6.86 -9.48 14.79
CA LYS A 436 5.52 -8.88 14.71
C LYS A 436 5.43 -7.89 15.85
N THR A 437 4.69 -6.83 15.64
CA THR A 437 4.51 -5.81 16.64
C THR A 437 3.12 -5.27 16.55
N ASP A 438 2.67 -4.94 17.72
CA ASP A 438 1.52 -4.11 17.98
C ASP A 438 1.92 -2.75 18.53
N GLY A 439 3.23 -2.54 18.56
CA GLY A 439 3.97 -1.79 19.54
C GLY A 439 4.01 -2.40 20.94
N THR A 440 3.13 -3.35 21.35
CA THR A 440 3.10 -3.68 22.78
C THR A 440 4.39 -4.33 23.16
N ALA A 441 5.05 -3.88 24.22
CA ALA A 441 6.26 -4.59 24.63
C ALA A 441 5.96 -6.10 24.89
N THR A 442 4.68 -6.42 25.15
CA THR A 442 4.04 -7.75 25.22
C THR A 442 3.97 -8.51 23.87
N GLY A 443 3.64 -7.86 22.75
CA GLY A 443 3.28 -8.43 21.43
C GLY A 443 4.18 -7.99 20.26
N THR A 444 5.01 -6.96 20.45
CA THR A 444 6.33 -6.76 19.84
C THR A 444 7.23 -7.94 20.20
N VAL A 445 7.10 -9.02 19.46
CA VAL A 445 7.82 -10.27 19.69
C VAL A 445 8.46 -10.77 18.42
N LEU A 446 9.67 -11.32 18.58
CA LEU A 446 10.31 -12.18 17.61
C LEU A 446 9.29 -13.27 17.23
N VAL A 447 8.92 -13.33 15.96
CA VAL A 447 7.93 -14.34 15.54
C VAL A 447 8.60 -15.71 15.48
N LYS A 448 9.89 -15.75 15.11
CA LYS A 448 10.80 -16.89 15.19
C LYS A 448 12.25 -16.41 14.92
N ASP A 449 13.22 -17.11 15.50
CA ASP A 449 14.63 -17.17 15.07
C ASP A 449 14.76 -18.17 13.90
N PHE A 450 15.08 -17.67 12.70
CA PHE A 450 15.16 -18.45 11.45
C PHE A 450 16.59 -18.92 11.15
N GLU A 451 17.64 -18.25 11.64
CA GLU A 451 19.05 -18.64 11.53
C GLU A 451 19.79 -18.66 12.90
N VAL A 452 19.53 -19.75 13.66
CA VAL A 452 19.93 -19.99 15.06
C VAL A 452 21.14 -19.19 15.58
N GLY A 453 20.83 -18.21 16.44
CA GLY A 453 21.80 -17.32 17.08
C GLY A 453 21.85 -15.94 16.40
N ALA A 454 22.90 -15.16 16.62
CA ALA A 454 23.00 -13.79 16.09
C ALA A 454 23.36 -13.74 14.59
N THR A 455 22.58 -14.39 13.73
CA THR A 455 22.71 -14.40 12.27
C THR A 455 21.39 -13.95 11.66
N ASP A 456 21.43 -12.97 10.76
CA ASP A 456 20.21 -12.42 10.17
C ASP A 456 19.39 -13.48 9.41
N GLY A 457 18.08 -13.51 9.66
CA GLY A 457 17.14 -14.40 8.97
C GLY A 457 16.97 -14.09 7.48
N GLY A 458 17.58 -13.01 6.99
CA GLY A 458 17.66 -12.67 5.56
C GLY A 458 16.34 -12.21 4.96
N ILE A 459 15.49 -11.54 5.74
CA ILE A 459 14.17 -11.08 5.28
C ILE A 459 14.29 -9.73 4.58
N THR A 460 13.84 -9.64 3.32
CA THR A 460 13.92 -8.43 2.49
C THR A 460 12.63 -8.08 1.74
N GLU A 461 11.63 -8.96 1.67
CA GLU A 461 10.33 -8.68 1.02
C GLU A 461 9.15 -9.01 1.94
N MET A 462 8.11 -8.15 1.97
CA MET A 462 6.94 -8.20 2.89
C MET A 462 5.78 -7.30 2.38
N LEU A 463 4.50 -7.60 2.75
CA LEU A 463 3.49 -7.67 1.67
C LEU A 463 1.94 -7.63 1.92
N VAL A 464 1.08 -7.36 0.89
CA VAL A 464 -0.43 -7.19 0.94
C VAL A 464 -1.30 -7.79 -0.25
N HIS A 465 -1.71 -9.10 -0.21
CA HIS A 465 -2.59 -9.88 -1.15
C HIS A 465 -3.51 -11.02 -0.52
N GLN A 466 -4.79 -11.14 -0.82
CA GLN A 466 -5.60 -12.33 -0.48
C GLN A 466 -5.93 -12.80 1.01
N GLY A 467 -5.07 -12.96 2.04
CA GLY A 467 -5.63 -12.83 3.44
C GLY A 467 -4.90 -13.11 4.76
N ARG A 468 -3.60 -13.35 4.69
CA ARG A 468 -2.72 -14.07 5.59
C ARG A 468 -1.25 -13.39 5.40
N LEU A 469 0.01 -13.89 5.31
CA LEU A 469 1.19 -13.05 4.78
C LEU A 469 2.29 -13.85 4.04
N TYR A 470 3.37 -13.17 3.68
CA TYR A 470 4.53 -13.46 2.84
C TYR A 470 5.83 -12.83 3.31
N PHE A 471 6.94 -13.53 3.07
CA PHE A 471 8.31 -12.99 3.03
C PHE A 471 9.31 -14.06 2.60
N ASN A 472 10.53 -13.66 2.28
CA ASN A 472 11.69 -14.53 2.17
C ASN A 472 12.43 -14.66 3.51
N ALA A 473 12.99 -15.82 3.85
CA ALA A 473 13.88 -16.00 5.01
C ALA A 473 14.73 -17.27 4.87
N ASN A 474 15.92 -17.31 5.47
CA ASN A 474 16.86 -18.44 5.44
C ASN A 474 16.95 -19.09 4.05
N SER A 475 17.19 -18.26 3.01
CA SER A 475 17.22 -18.70 1.61
C SER A 475 16.05 -19.64 1.27
N GLY A 476 14.84 -19.11 1.42
CA GLY A 476 13.60 -19.85 1.26
C GLY A 476 12.41 -18.90 1.35
N LEU A 477 11.27 -19.36 0.84
CA LEU A 477 10.03 -18.62 0.88
C LEU A 477 9.21 -19.05 2.09
N TRP A 478 8.73 -18.06 2.82
CA TRP A 478 7.91 -18.21 4.00
C TRP A 478 6.71 -17.24 3.87
N ARG A 479 5.77 -17.35 4.79
CA ARG A 479 4.44 -16.71 4.75
C ARG A 479 4.06 -16.30 6.16
N THR A 480 3.07 -15.46 6.49
CA THR A 480 2.75 -15.16 7.92
C THR A 480 1.34 -14.72 8.37
N ASP A 481 0.41 -15.64 8.64
CA ASP A 481 -1.02 -15.32 8.87
C ASP A 481 -1.69 -15.01 10.23
N GLY A 482 -1.12 -15.09 11.45
CA GLY A 482 -1.73 -14.64 12.72
C GLY A 482 -0.85 -14.74 14.01
N THR A 483 -1.30 -15.36 15.10
CA THR A 483 -0.95 -16.70 15.63
C THR A 483 0.51 -17.25 15.58
N GLU A 484 0.76 -18.50 16.00
CA GLU A 484 1.97 -19.31 15.86
C GLU A 484 1.94 -20.38 14.74
N GLN A 485 1.02 -21.39 14.74
CA GLN A 485 1.23 -22.73 14.10
C GLN A 485 1.65 -22.75 12.62
N GLY A 486 1.52 -21.59 12.04
CA GLY A 486 1.91 -21.33 10.72
C GLY A 486 3.40 -21.49 10.48
N LEU A 487 4.32 -21.16 11.39
CA LEU A 487 5.67 -20.63 11.09
C LEU A 487 6.50 -21.18 9.88
N ALA A 488 6.04 -20.99 8.63
CA ALA A 488 6.28 -21.96 7.56
C ALA A 488 7.42 -21.61 6.63
N LEU A 489 8.32 -22.57 6.45
CA LEU A 489 8.97 -22.74 5.18
C LEU A 489 7.92 -23.31 4.24
N ILE A 490 7.70 -22.63 3.13
CA ILE A 490 7.05 -23.22 1.97
C ILE A 490 8.09 -24.08 1.28
N LYS A 491 9.14 -23.41 0.79
CA LYS A 491 10.23 -24.09 0.14
C LYS A 491 11.49 -23.26 0.12
N GLY A 492 12.63 -23.93 0.14
CA GLY A 492 13.93 -23.30 0.17
C GLY A 492 15.03 -24.31 0.44
N ARG A 493 16.04 -23.89 1.19
CA ARG A 493 17.23 -24.67 1.45
C ARG A 493 16.95 -25.95 2.26
N THR A 494 17.32 -27.09 1.69
CA THR A 494 17.41 -28.38 2.38
C THR A 494 18.89 -28.74 2.58
N THR A 495 19.18 -29.84 3.29
CA THR A 495 20.57 -30.26 3.60
C THR A 495 21.47 -30.51 2.37
N HIS A 496 20.93 -30.55 1.16
CA HIS A 496 21.66 -30.82 -0.08
C HIS A 496 21.26 -29.91 -1.28
N SER A 497 20.46 -28.85 -1.08
CA SER A 497 20.13 -27.88 -2.15
C SER A 497 20.79 -26.52 -1.92
N ALA A 498 21.17 -25.86 -3.02
CA ALA A 498 21.66 -24.48 -3.02
C ALA A 498 20.52 -23.57 -3.48
N TRP A 499 19.62 -23.23 -2.54
CA TRP A 499 18.53 -22.29 -2.80
C TRP A 499 19.01 -20.84 -2.64
N SER A 500 18.60 -19.92 -3.52
CA SER A 500 18.79 -18.47 -3.29
C SER A 500 17.63 -17.87 -2.50
N ASN A 501 17.83 -16.70 -1.90
CA ASN A 501 16.69 -15.98 -1.33
C ASN A 501 15.64 -15.70 -2.44
N PRO A 502 14.35 -16.00 -2.21
CA PRO A 502 13.28 -15.50 -3.06
C PRO A 502 13.29 -13.98 -3.12
N THR A 503 13.08 -13.44 -4.30
CA THR A 503 12.90 -12.01 -4.55
C THR A 503 11.83 -11.81 -5.61
N THR A 504 11.33 -10.59 -5.76
CA THR A 504 10.20 -10.27 -6.62
C THR A 504 9.08 -11.29 -6.48
N ILE A 505 8.74 -11.57 -5.22
CA ILE A 505 7.58 -12.40 -4.93
C ILE A 505 6.37 -11.74 -5.63
N GLN A 506 5.38 -12.46 -6.19
CA GLN A 506 4.42 -11.85 -7.14
C GLN A 506 3.12 -12.73 -7.35
N PRO A 507 1.82 -12.31 -7.13
CA PRO A 507 0.58 -13.17 -6.93
C PRO A 507 -0.29 -13.41 -8.20
N VAL A 508 -1.41 -14.16 -8.35
CA VAL A 508 -2.14 -14.13 -9.68
C VAL A 508 -3.61 -14.52 -9.81
N GLY A 509 -4.18 -15.30 -8.92
CA GLY A 509 -5.57 -15.70 -9.15
C GLY A 509 -6.14 -16.53 -8.03
N GLU A 510 -5.82 -17.82 -7.95
CA GLU A 510 -5.42 -18.72 -9.04
C GLU A 510 -4.07 -19.46 -8.94
N ARG A 511 -3.01 -18.74 -9.32
CA ARG A 511 -1.58 -19.08 -9.54
C ARG A 511 -0.71 -17.88 -9.06
N ALA A 512 0.63 -17.88 -9.23
CA ALA A 512 1.63 -16.77 -9.13
C ALA A 512 3.18 -16.99 -9.21
N PHE A 513 4.04 -15.99 -9.45
CA PHE A 513 5.50 -16.17 -9.75
C PHE A 513 6.53 -15.47 -8.79
N PHE A 514 7.81 -15.92 -8.69
CA PHE A 514 8.98 -15.21 -8.12
C PHE A 514 10.30 -15.52 -8.83
N VAL A 515 11.28 -14.68 -8.50
CA VAL A 515 12.70 -14.76 -8.83
C VAL A 515 13.52 -15.55 -7.79
N ALA A 516 14.11 -16.70 -8.17
CA ALA A 516 15.06 -17.47 -7.33
C ALA A 516 15.88 -18.54 -8.09
N ASP A 517 16.97 -19.02 -7.50
CA ASP A 517 17.83 -20.12 -8.00
C ASP A 517 17.69 -21.38 -7.13
N ASN A 518 17.67 -22.56 -7.76
CA ASN A 518 17.65 -23.87 -7.10
C ASN A 518 19.01 -24.60 -7.05
N GLY A 519 20.05 -24.04 -7.68
CA GLY A 519 21.37 -24.63 -7.80
C GLY A 519 21.51 -25.72 -8.87
N VAL A 520 20.52 -25.84 -9.77
CA VAL A 520 20.46 -26.84 -10.86
C VAL A 520 20.08 -26.20 -12.20
N ASP A 521 19.11 -25.28 -12.15
CA ASP A 521 18.47 -24.62 -13.29
C ASP A 521 18.91 -23.15 -13.43
N GLY A 522 19.63 -22.60 -12.45
CA GLY A 522 19.91 -21.17 -12.35
C GLY A 522 18.74 -20.40 -11.75
N ARG A 523 18.89 -19.07 -11.70
CA ARG A 523 17.86 -18.13 -11.25
C ARG A 523 16.74 -18.10 -12.29
N GLU A 524 15.62 -18.76 -12.01
CA GLU A 524 14.59 -19.15 -12.99
C GLU A 524 13.17 -19.33 -12.46
N LEU A 525 12.18 -18.73 -13.15
CA LEU A 525 10.85 -18.40 -12.64
C LEU A 525 10.26 -19.51 -11.81
N TRP A 526 10.21 -19.24 -10.52
CA TRP A 526 9.59 -20.10 -9.56
C TRP A 526 8.20 -19.64 -9.27
N ARG A 527 7.45 -20.62 -8.85
CA ARG A 527 6.08 -20.50 -8.42
C ARG A 527 6.15 -20.92 -6.94
N SER A 528 5.53 -20.22 -5.96
CA SER A 528 5.42 -20.68 -4.55
C SER A 528 4.36 -19.99 -3.60
N ASP A 529 3.03 -19.94 -3.85
CA ASP A 529 1.95 -19.41 -2.96
C ASP A 529 0.88 -20.33 -2.39
N GLY A 530 1.22 -21.58 -2.31
CA GLY A 530 0.30 -22.62 -2.02
C GLY A 530 1.04 -23.71 -1.34
N THR A 531 0.63 -24.91 -1.68
CA THR A 531 0.90 -26.22 -1.12
C THR A 531 2.09 -27.03 -1.74
N GLU A 532 3.32 -27.16 -1.25
CA GLU A 532 4.43 -27.90 -1.95
C GLU A 532 4.36 -28.20 -3.50
N ALA A 533 3.76 -29.31 -4.03
CA ALA A 533 4.12 -29.95 -5.33
C ALA A 533 3.56 -29.51 -6.73
N ASP A 534 4.33 -28.70 -7.48
CA ASP A 534 4.15 -28.41 -8.93
C ASP A 534 5.46 -28.06 -9.67
N THR A 535 6.37 -27.28 -9.05
CA THR A 535 7.49 -26.63 -9.77
C THR A 535 8.66 -27.52 -10.14
N LYS A 536 8.35 -28.58 -10.88
CA LYS A 536 9.01 -28.85 -12.16
C LYS A 536 8.81 -27.67 -13.12
N LEU A 537 9.19 -26.42 -12.78
CA LEU A 537 9.22 -25.28 -13.72
C LEU A 537 9.75 -25.77 -15.09
N ILE A 538 9.11 -25.44 -16.21
CA ILE A 538 9.02 -26.45 -17.30
C ILE A 538 10.07 -26.31 -18.42
N LYS A 539 10.44 -25.08 -18.81
CA LYS A 539 11.06 -24.73 -20.12
C LYS A 539 12.47 -24.15 -19.89
N LYS A 540 12.90 -23.08 -20.59
CA LYS A 540 13.93 -22.13 -20.08
C LYS A 540 13.84 -20.73 -20.73
N LEU A 541 14.04 -19.62 -20.01
CA LEU A 541 14.39 -18.30 -20.61
C LEU A 541 15.83 -17.91 -20.32
N PHE A 542 16.26 -18.02 -19.07
CA PHE A 542 17.58 -17.52 -18.75
C PHE A 542 18.65 -18.51 -19.15
N ILE A 543 19.68 -17.94 -19.75
CA ILE A 543 20.94 -18.64 -19.91
C ILE A 543 21.63 -18.50 -18.55
N ASP A 544 22.34 -19.54 -18.12
CA ASP A 544 22.96 -19.70 -16.79
C ASP A 544 24.05 -18.64 -16.50
N GLU A 545 23.64 -17.39 -16.35
CA GLU A 545 24.49 -16.21 -16.20
C GLU A 545 24.67 -15.87 -14.70
N PRO A 546 25.91 -15.81 -14.18
CA PRO A 546 26.18 -15.60 -12.75
C PRO A 546 25.90 -14.17 -12.27
N TYR A 547 25.42 -13.29 -13.14
CA TYR A 547 25.03 -11.92 -12.85
C TYR A 547 23.53 -11.73 -13.11
N PHE A 548 22.70 -12.55 -12.45
CA PHE A 548 21.27 -12.28 -12.39
C PHE A 548 20.99 -11.13 -11.39
N PRO A 549 20.52 -9.96 -11.85
CA PRO A 549 20.30 -8.79 -11.00
C PRO A 549 19.03 -8.94 -10.12
N TRP A 550 18.98 -8.33 -8.93
CA TRP A 550 18.40 -9.03 -7.77
C TRP A 550 16.90 -8.97 -7.44
N THR A 551 16.05 -8.30 -8.20
CA THR A 551 14.57 -8.31 -8.09
C THR A 551 13.93 -8.47 -9.49
N LEU A 552 12.81 -7.78 -9.82
CA LEU A 552 12.33 -7.61 -11.19
C LEU A 552 11.37 -6.42 -11.37
N ASP A 553 11.54 -5.79 -12.52
CA ASP A 553 10.55 -5.04 -13.27
C ASP A 553 9.27 -5.86 -13.53
N VAL A 554 8.09 -5.48 -13.00
CA VAL A 554 6.80 -6.19 -13.29
C VAL A 554 5.56 -5.28 -13.37
N ALA A 555 4.69 -5.53 -14.36
CA ALA A 555 3.42 -4.82 -14.59
C ALA A 555 2.34 -5.85 -14.85
N THR A 556 1.11 -5.36 -14.80
CA THR A 556 0.07 -6.17 -14.25
C THR A 556 -1.23 -5.99 -15.06
N VAL A 557 -1.18 -6.31 -16.36
CA VAL A 557 -2.15 -5.76 -17.32
C VAL A 557 -3.09 -6.78 -18.00
N ASN A 558 -4.20 -7.10 -17.34
CA ASN A 558 -5.34 -7.96 -17.73
C ASN A 558 -5.41 -9.42 -17.25
N GLN A 559 -4.72 -10.37 -17.87
CA GLN A 559 -4.94 -11.83 -17.73
C GLN A 559 -3.65 -12.59 -18.07
N THR A 560 -3.05 -12.28 -19.22
CA THR A 560 -1.58 -12.19 -19.24
C THR A 560 -1.26 -10.73 -19.06
N LEU A 561 -0.02 -10.40 -18.82
CA LEU A 561 0.88 -10.86 -17.76
C LEU A 561 2.16 -10.15 -18.14
N PHE A 562 2.79 -9.33 -17.30
CA PHE A 562 3.76 -8.36 -17.81
C PHE A 562 5.12 -8.32 -17.07
N PHE A 563 6.13 -8.96 -17.66
CA PHE A 563 7.39 -9.41 -17.03
C PHE A 563 8.65 -8.81 -17.65
N ALA A 564 9.85 -9.14 -17.17
CA ALA A 564 11.07 -8.48 -17.64
C ALA A 564 12.38 -9.29 -17.84
N SER A 565 12.50 -10.15 -18.88
CA SER A 565 13.72 -10.96 -19.10
C SER A 565 14.96 -10.25 -19.68
N PRO A 566 16.09 -10.09 -18.96
CA PRO A 566 17.39 -9.85 -19.56
C PRO A 566 17.99 -11.09 -20.25
N THR A 567 17.54 -11.47 -21.46
CA THR A 567 18.27 -12.53 -22.21
C THR A 567 19.63 -12.04 -22.73
N SER A 568 20.67 -12.47 -22.01
CA SER A 568 22.12 -12.39 -22.30
C SER A 568 22.55 -11.29 -23.29
N TYR A 569 22.85 -10.10 -22.78
CA TYR A 569 23.70 -9.08 -23.42
C TYR A 569 23.30 -8.56 -24.83
N SER A 570 22.17 -8.98 -25.42
CA SER A 570 21.95 -8.79 -26.86
C SER A 570 20.50 -8.92 -27.34
N HIS A 571 19.60 -9.47 -26.52
CA HIS A 571 18.21 -9.69 -26.91
C HIS A 571 17.27 -9.06 -25.88
N ASN A 572 16.82 -7.86 -26.23
CA ASN A 572 15.66 -7.21 -25.64
C ASN A 572 14.38 -7.83 -26.28
N ALA A 573 14.25 -9.17 -26.18
CA ALA A 573 13.10 -9.99 -26.64
C ALA A 573 11.85 -9.76 -25.75
N LEU A 574 10.87 -10.68 -25.58
CA LEU A 574 9.55 -10.32 -24.98
C LEU A 574 8.52 -11.46 -24.68
N TRP A 575 8.81 -12.60 -24.04
CA TRP A 575 7.86 -13.77 -23.96
C TRP A 575 6.60 -13.50 -23.09
N LYS A 576 5.50 -14.33 -23.12
CA LYS A 576 4.12 -14.00 -22.61
C LYS A 576 3.26 -15.10 -21.95
N SER A 577 3.17 -15.31 -20.62
CA SER A 577 2.63 -16.59 -20.05
C SER A 577 1.11 -16.76 -20.03
N ASP A 578 0.66 -17.74 -19.27
CA ASP A 578 -0.70 -18.04 -18.82
C ASP A 578 -0.69 -18.86 -17.53
N GLY A 579 0.34 -18.65 -16.71
CA GLY A 579 0.65 -19.55 -15.62
C GLY A 579 1.21 -20.89 -16.10
N THR A 580 1.36 -21.12 -17.41
CA THR A 580 1.81 -22.39 -17.98
C THR A 580 2.92 -22.20 -19.01
N GLU A 581 3.62 -23.29 -19.28
CA GLU A 581 4.63 -23.39 -20.31
C GLU A 581 4.15 -22.91 -21.69
N ALA A 582 2.89 -23.20 -22.01
CA ALA A 582 2.31 -23.00 -23.33
C ALA A 582 1.87 -21.55 -23.57
N GLY A 583 1.47 -20.83 -22.52
CA GLY A 583 1.28 -19.40 -22.59
C GLY A 583 2.57 -18.75 -23.05
N THR A 584 3.69 -18.97 -22.33
CA THR A 584 4.86 -18.08 -22.33
C THR A 584 5.50 -17.94 -23.70
N THR A 585 5.10 -16.90 -24.45
CA THR A 585 5.45 -16.71 -25.89
C THR A 585 5.80 -15.27 -26.29
N LEU A 586 6.86 -15.08 -27.07
CA LEU A 586 7.37 -13.78 -27.53
C LEU A 586 6.29 -12.84 -28.11
N VAL A 587 6.02 -11.70 -27.46
CA VAL A 587 5.31 -10.54 -28.02
C VAL A 587 6.16 -9.91 -29.12
N LYS A 588 7.35 -9.35 -28.87
CA LYS A 588 8.23 -8.74 -29.87
C LYS A 588 9.65 -8.40 -29.36
N ASP A 589 10.68 -8.91 -30.02
CA ASP A 589 12.04 -8.38 -29.81
C ASP A 589 12.18 -6.96 -30.36
N ILE A 590 12.61 -6.07 -29.48
CA ILE A 590 12.58 -4.64 -29.68
C ILE A 590 13.92 -4.12 -30.17
N SER A 591 15.00 -4.61 -29.55
CA SER A 591 16.36 -4.19 -29.85
C SER A 591 17.21 -5.39 -30.31
N PRO A 592 16.79 -6.16 -31.34
CA PRO A 592 17.46 -7.39 -31.81
C PRO A 592 18.83 -7.15 -32.46
N ALA A 593 19.37 -5.94 -32.34
CA ALA A 593 20.66 -5.49 -32.86
C ALA A 593 21.42 -4.58 -31.87
N SER A 594 20.94 -4.42 -30.64
CA SER A 594 21.56 -3.60 -29.59
C SER A 594 21.90 -4.48 -28.38
N THR A 595 23.01 -4.16 -27.72
CA THR A 595 23.49 -4.89 -26.54
C THR A 595 23.09 -4.23 -25.21
N SER A 596 22.14 -3.26 -25.21
CA SER A 596 21.98 -2.31 -24.09
C SER A 596 20.64 -1.52 -24.03
N GLY A 597 19.53 -2.04 -24.57
CA GLY A 597 18.25 -1.29 -24.63
C GLY A 597 17.32 -1.46 -23.41
N LEU A 598 17.61 -0.82 -22.27
CA LEU A 598 16.95 -1.07 -20.97
C LEU A 598 15.45 -0.73 -20.86
N ILE A 599 14.64 -1.80 -20.87
CA ILE A 599 13.28 -1.87 -20.29
C ILE A 599 13.42 -1.72 -18.77
N ARG A 600 12.55 -0.93 -18.13
CA ARG A 600 12.47 -0.64 -16.70
C ARG A 600 11.12 -0.09 -16.22
N ASN A 601 10.71 -0.47 -15.00
CA ASN A 601 9.63 0.11 -14.18
C ASN A 601 8.21 -0.18 -14.77
N LEU A 602 7.22 -0.89 -14.14
CA LEU A 602 6.09 -1.57 -14.90
C LEU A 602 4.54 -1.35 -14.39
N THR A 603 3.46 -0.92 -15.21
CA THR A 603 2.19 0.05 -15.14
C THR A 603 0.97 -0.21 -16.10
N GLU A 604 -0.19 0.50 -15.94
CA GLU A 604 -1.51 0.37 -16.58
C GLU A 604 -2.53 1.61 -16.44
N MET A 605 -3.16 2.21 -17.50
CA MET A 605 -4.38 3.11 -17.75
C MET A 605 -4.99 3.21 -19.20
N ASN A 606 -6.32 3.19 -19.39
CA ASN A 606 -6.99 3.45 -20.67
C ASN A 606 -7.14 2.21 -21.58
N GLY A 607 -6.06 1.50 -21.84
CA GLY A 607 -6.14 0.12 -22.29
C GLY A 607 -4.97 -0.35 -23.15
N THR A 608 -5.03 -1.57 -23.68
CA THR A 608 -3.96 -2.12 -24.55
C THR A 608 -2.63 -2.14 -23.78
N LEU A 609 -1.43 -2.35 -24.35
CA LEU A 609 -0.08 -2.43 -23.63
C LEU A 609 2.01 -0.20 -23.58
N PHE A 610 2.84 0.30 -22.57
CA PHE A 610 3.50 1.66 -22.52
C PHE A 610 4.90 1.65 -21.84
N PHE A 611 6.04 2.05 -22.50
CA PHE A 611 7.24 1.15 -22.38
C PHE A 611 8.76 1.49 -22.76
N SER A 612 9.58 2.21 -21.94
CA SER A 612 11.06 2.64 -21.97
C SER A 612 12.24 1.79 -22.50
N ALA A 613 13.27 2.46 -23.04
CA ALA A 613 14.65 2.01 -23.35
C ALA A 613 15.33 2.76 -24.50
N ILE A 614 16.67 2.84 -24.43
CA ILE A 614 17.55 3.23 -25.54
C ILE A 614 17.56 2.17 -26.67
N SER A 615 16.66 2.28 -27.64
CA SER A 615 16.63 1.41 -28.83
C SER A 615 17.78 1.71 -29.81
N ALA A 616 18.15 0.77 -30.68
CA ALA A 616 19.40 0.84 -31.47
C ALA A 616 19.62 2.09 -32.36
N ASN A 617 18.60 2.92 -32.60
CA ASN A 617 18.72 4.15 -33.40
C ASN A 617 18.02 5.38 -32.78
N LEU A 618 17.51 5.27 -31.55
CA LEU A 618 16.79 6.35 -30.85
C LEU A 618 17.42 6.50 -29.46
N GLY A 619 17.02 7.54 -28.72
CA GLY A 619 17.25 7.54 -27.29
C GLY A 619 16.35 6.51 -26.60
N ASP A 620 16.11 6.73 -25.31
CA ASP A 620 14.84 6.27 -24.76
C ASP A 620 13.69 6.81 -25.65
N GLY A 621 12.61 6.05 -25.95
CA GLY A 621 11.63 6.38 -27.02
C GLY A 621 10.15 6.48 -26.62
N LEU A 622 9.14 6.14 -27.44
CA LEU A 622 7.75 5.75 -26.99
C LEU A 622 7.09 4.88 -28.11
N TRP A 623 6.52 3.65 -27.96
CA TRP A 623 6.33 2.50 -28.91
C TRP A 623 5.15 1.48 -28.74
N LYS A 624 4.09 1.71 -27.97
CA LYS A 624 2.90 0.84 -27.72
C LYS A 624 2.74 -0.53 -28.39
N SER A 625 2.60 -1.63 -27.66
CA SER A 625 1.95 -2.94 -27.98
C SER A 625 0.42 -2.97 -27.89
N ASP A 626 -0.13 -4.18 -27.72
CA ASP A 626 -1.46 -4.60 -27.24
C ASP A 626 -1.41 -6.05 -26.72
N GLY A 627 -0.21 -6.57 -26.47
CA GLY A 627 0.06 -8.00 -26.28
C GLY A 627 0.42 -8.77 -27.52
N THR A 628 0.55 -8.10 -28.65
CA THR A 628 0.97 -8.70 -29.91
C THR A 628 2.12 -7.93 -30.53
N ALA A 629 2.94 -8.65 -31.31
CA ALA A 629 4.03 -8.04 -32.07
C ALA A 629 3.57 -6.84 -32.92
N ALA A 630 2.38 -6.95 -33.51
CA ALA A 630 1.80 -5.97 -34.40
C ALA A 630 1.16 -4.79 -33.67
N GLY A 631 0.67 -5.01 -32.45
CA GLY A 631 0.30 -3.93 -31.55
C GLY A 631 1.47 -2.97 -31.36
N THR A 632 2.71 -3.48 -31.30
CA THR A 632 3.95 -2.87 -30.76
C THR A 632 4.67 -1.87 -31.70
N VAL A 633 4.29 -0.58 -31.68
CA VAL A 633 4.62 0.51 -32.64
C VAL A 633 5.08 1.89 -32.07
N LEU A 634 6.24 2.44 -32.53
CA LEU A 634 6.76 3.79 -32.18
C LEU A 634 5.66 4.86 -32.31
N ILE A 635 5.47 5.53 -31.19
CA ILE A 635 4.74 6.76 -30.99
C ILE A 635 5.70 7.97 -31.10
N LYS A 636 6.72 8.11 -30.21
CA LYS A 636 7.63 9.27 -30.22
C LYS A 636 8.90 9.10 -29.37
N ASP A 637 10.06 9.14 -30.04
CA ASP A 637 11.41 9.18 -29.47
C ASP A 637 11.57 10.22 -28.32
N LEU A 638 12.01 9.81 -27.11
CA LEU A 638 12.32 10.75 -26.01
C LEU A 638 13.53 11.59 -26.42
N MET A 639 14.66 10.95 -26.65
CA MET A 639 15.97 11.60 -26.65
C MET A 639 16.63 11.50 -28.03
N PRO A 640 16.31 12.41 -28.99
CA PRO A 640 16.97 12.44 -30.30
C PRO A 640 18.46 12.86 -30.24
N SER A 641 18.99 13.18 -29.05
CA SER A 641 20.41 13.40 -28.78
C SER A 641 20.97 12.29 -27.89
N GLN A 642 22.11 11.69 -28.28
CA GLN A 642 22.73 10.52 -27.63
C GLN A 642 23.39 10.76 -26.26
N ASN A 643 22.82 11.63 -25.43
CA ASN A 643 23.17 11.68 -24.02
C ASN A 643 22.33 10.62 -23.28
N PHE A 644 22.95 9.95 -22.30
CA PHE A 644 22.27 8.95 -21.47
C PHE A 644 21.36 9.67 -20.47
N GLU A 645 20.10 9.82 -20.87
CA GLU A 645 19.02 10.40 -20.08
C GLU A 645 17.90 9.36 -20.02
N GLN A 646 17.42 9.05 -18.82
CA GLN A 646 16.65 7.86 -18.46
C GLN A 646 15.34 8.23 -17.79
N VAL A 647 14.50 7.23 -17.61
CA VAL A 647 13.11 7.36 -17.17
C VAL A 647 12.97 6.59 -15.86
N MET A 648 12.59 7.27 -14.77
CA MET A 648 12.86 6.80 -13.41
C MET A 648 11.75 6.05 -12.62
N GLN A 649 10.39 6.26 -12.79
CA GLN A 649 9.22 5.44 -12.26
C GLN A 649 7.83 6.15 -12.64
N MET A 650 6.57 5.64 -12.48
CA MET A 650 5.34 6.11 -13.26
C MET A 650 3.87 5.73 -12.82
N GLU A 651 2.83 6.59 -12.87
CA GLU A 651 1.42 6.40 -12.33
C GLU A 651 0.20 7.02 -13.14
N LYS A 652 -1.10 7.07 -12.67
CA LYS A 652 -2.41 7.58 -13.33
C LYS A 652 -3.16 8.59 -12.42
N ILE A 653 -3.87 9.72 -12.67
CA ILE A 653 -4.35 10.72 -13.69
C ILE A 653 -5.11 10.43 -14.97
N ASP A 654 -6.18 11.21 -15.17
CA ASP A 654 -6.68 11.74 -16.45
C ASP A 654 -7.50 10.71 -17.26
N GLY A 655 -6.83 9.58 -17.48
CA GLY A 655 -6.51 9.13 -18.83
C GLY A 655 -5.17 9.66 -19.41
N LYS A 656 -4.27 10.29 -18.64
CA LYS A 656 -3.07 11.01 -19.17
C LYS A 656 -1.77 10.45 -18.64
N LEU A 657 -0.66 10.85 -19.26
CA LEU A 657 0.68 10.70 -18.70
C LEU A 657 1.49 11.96 -18.60
N LEU A 658 2.17 11.93 -17.47
CA LEU A 658 2.91 12.99 -16.86
C LEU A 658 4.36 12.51 -16.75
N LEU A 659 5.42 13.29 -16.99
CA LEU A 659 6.54 12.70 -17.74
C LEU A 659 7.93 13.40 -17.55
N ASN A 660 8.85 12.82 -16.75
CA ASN A 660 10.08 13.47 -16.24
C ASN A 660 11.49 13.26 -16.87
N VAL A 661 11.88 12.12 -17.47
CA VAL A 661 13.30 11.75 -17.76
C VAL A 661 14.42 12.41 -16.92
N ALA A 662 14.90 11.79 -15.85
CA ALA A 662 16.18 12.22 -15.27
C ALA A 662 17.38 11.94 -16.18
N ASN A 663 18.23 12.93 -16.41
CA ASN A 663 19.59 12.64 -16.88
C ASN A 663 20.51 12.29 -15.71
N ASN A 664 21.68 11.72 -16.00
CA ASN A 664 22.63 11.23 -14.98
C ASN A 664 23.21 12.32 -14.05
N ALA A 665 22.78 13.59 -14.14
CA ALA A 665 23.05 14.66 -13.18
C ALA A 665 21.78 15.17 -12.47
N TRP A 666 20.68 14.40 -12.48
CA TRP A 666 19.34 14.69 -11.92
C TRP A 666 18.63 15.95 -12.44
N LYS A 667 19.32 16.78 -13.25
CA LYS A 667 18.70 17.55 -14.32
C LYS A 667 17.76 16.63 -15.07
N SER A 668 16.47 16.79 -14.85
CA SER A 668 15.53 15.97 -15.56
C SER A 668 15.01 16.68 -16.82
N GLN A 669 14.19 16.01 -17.62
CA GLN A 669 13.89 16.37 -19.01
C GLN A 669 12.52 15.83 -19.52
N LEU A 670 11.81 16.54 -20.41
CA LEU A 670 10.42 16.85 -20.08
C LEU A 670 9.41 16.74 -21.28
N TRP A 671 8.32 15.95 -21.33
CA TRP A 671 7.11 16.19 -22.20
C TRP A 671 5.86 15.32 -21.79
N VAL A 672 4.63 15.87 -21.65
CA VAL A 672 3.31 15.22 -21.36
C VAL A 672 2.78 14.27 -22.44
N SER A 673 1.79 13.39 -22.15
CA SER A 673 0.89 12.86 -23.21
C SER A 673 -0.54 12.37 -22.86
N ASP A 674 -1.41 12.16 -23.88
CA ASP A 674 -2.86 11.88 -23.86
C ASP A 674 -3.44 10.60 -24.55
N GLY A 675 -2.63 9.83 -25.28
CA GLY A 675 -3.10 8.65 -26.06
C GLY A 675 -2.75 8.68 -27.52
N THR A 676 -2.03 9.71 -27.92
CA THR A 676 -1.62 9.93 -29.29
C THR A 676 -0.22 10.54 -29.32
N THR A 677 0.57 10.28 -30.36
CA THR A 677 1.81 11.05 -30.68
C THR A 677 1.59 12.58 -30.72
N ALA A 678 0.33 13.05 -30.72
CA ALA A 678 -0.05 14.44 -30.90
C ALA A 678 -0.36 15.18 -29.58
N GLY A 679 -1.15 14.61 -28.66
CA GLY A 679 -1.46 15.25 -27.36
C GLY A 679 -0.33 15.11 -26.34
N THR A 680 0.88 15.18 -26.88
CA THR A 680 2.17 14.65 -26.47
C THR A 680 3.14 15.83 -26.48
N VAL A 681 3.21 16.62 -25.39
CA VAL A 681 3.61 18.05 -25.44
C VAL A 681 4.53 18.58 -24.33
N MET A 682 5.10 19.76 -24.55
CA MET A 682 6.30 20.39 -23.98
C MET A 682 6.01 21.86 -23.54
N VAL A 683 6.75 22.56 -22.63
CA VAL A 683 6.76 24.05 -22.39
C VAL A 683 8.15 24.71 -21.94
N LYS A 684 8.37 25.29 -20.71
CA LYS A 684 9.28 26.48 -20.42
C LYS A 684 10.14 26.56 -19.09
N ASP A 685 11.45 26.23 -19.10
CA ASP A 685 12.62 26.45 -18.15
C ASP A 685 12.79 25.70 -16.77
N PHE A 686 13.58 24.59 -16.69
CA PHE A 686 13.95 23.82 -15.45
C PHE A 686 15.28 23.07 -15.49
N THR A 687 15.71 22.47 -16.61
CA THR A 687 17.04 21.84 -16.70
C THR A 687 18.11 22.91 -16.46
N LEU A 688 18.74 22.93 -15.27
CA LEU A 688 19.60 24.04 -14.87
C LEU A 688 21.05 23.94 -15.37
N PRO A 689 21.78 25.07 -15.45
CA PRO A 689 23.23 25.07 -15.44
C PRO A 689 23.75 24.69 -14.04
N ASN A 690 24.39 23.51 -13.94
CA ASN A 690 25.21 23.07 -12.79
C ASN A 690 24.48 22.69 -11.48
N SER A 691 23.26 22.14 -11.55
CA SER A 691 22.69 21.36 -10.44
C SER A 691 22.94 19.86 -10.60
N SER A 692 23.15 19.17 -9.47
CA SER A 692 23.20 17.70 -9.35
C SER A 692 21.85 17.13 -8.97
N TYR A 693 20.79 17.90 -9.22
CA TYR A 693 19.67 17.91 -8.33
C TYR A 693 18.35 17.97 -9.06
N GLY A 694 17.42 17.27 -8.44
CA GLY A 694 16.24 16.74 -9.06
C GLY A 694 15.56 15.75 -8.12
N ILE A 695 15.24 14.56 -8.65
CA ILE A 695 13.86 14.03 -8.54
C ILE A 695 14.00 12.54 -8.09
N ARG A 696 13.43 12.17 -6.91
CA ARG A 696 13.59 10.91 -6.14
C ARG A 696 12.35 10.02 -5.73
N THR A 697 11.04 10.39 -5.67
CA THR A 697 9.95 9.48 -5.09
C THR A 697 8.44 9.63 -5.49
N ILE A 698 7.94 10.79 -5.94
CA ILE A 698 6.64 11.12 -6.60
C ILE A 698 5.23 10.93 -5.93
N PHE A 699 4.21 11.72 -6.36
CA PHE A 699 2.90 12.04 -5.74
C PHE A 699 1.69 12.35 -6.72
N PRO A 700 0.47 11.83 -6.42
CA PRO A 700 -0.93 12.21 -6.82
C PRO A 700 -1.50 13.63 -6.49
N PHE A 701 -2.85 13.91 -6.38
CA PHE A 701 -3.55 15.09 -7.06
C PHE A 701 -5.11 15.44 -7.21
N ASN A 702 -6.16 14.70 -6.86
CA ASN A 702 -7.59 15.17 -6.69
C ASN A 702 -8.45 15.69 -7.86
N GLY A 703 -7.83 16.33 -8.83
CA GLY A 703 -8.36 16.83 -10.10
C GLY A 703 -7.20 17.37 -10.95
N ALA A 704 -6.03 16.85 -10.64
CA ALA A 704 -4.73 17.49 -10.62
C ALA A 704 -3.70 16.35 -10.27
N ALA A 705 -2.37 16.53 -10.32
CA ALA A 705 -1.33 15.75 -9.64
C ALA A 705 0.06 16.39 -9.49
N LEU A 706 0.57 16.53 -8.26
CA LEU A 706 1.53 17.60 -7.89
C LEU A 706 2.99 17.29 -8.19
N PHE A 707 4.02 18.07 -7.76
CA PHE A 707 5.46 17.88 -8.12
C PHE A 707 6.48 18.86 -7.33
N THR A 708 7.75 18.50 -6.99
CA THR A 708 9.01 18.97 -6.26
C THR A 708 10.44 19.05 -7.02
N LEU A 709 10.85 20.07 -7.80
CA LEU A 709 12.27 20.24 -8.31
C LEU A 709 13.31 21.03 -7.47
N SER A 710 14.48 20.47 -7.29
CA SER A 710 15.74 21.14 -6.91
C SER A 710 16.48 22.18 -7.81
N THR A 711 16.93 23.35 -7.25
CA THR A 711 16.99 24.73 -7.89
C THR A 711 18.28 25.64 -7.99
N THR A 712 19.20 25.65 -7.01
CA THR A 712 20.35 26.63 -6.74
C THR A 712 20.17 27.73 -5.65
N GLY A 713 20.46 27.45 -4.36
CA GLY A 713 20.32 28.38 -3.20
C GLY A 713 19.71 27.81 -1.88
N PRO A 714 18.80 28.55 -1.22
CA PRO A 714 17.79 28.01 -0.29
C PRO A 714 16.88 26.91 -0.91
N GLY A 715 15.62 26.69 -0.56
CA GLY A 715 15.30 25.80 0.54
C GLY A 715 15.58 24.32 0.34
N GLU A 716 14.60 23.49 0.68
CA GLU A 716 13.74 22.81 -0.29
C GLU A 716 12.29 23.16 0.19
N GLU A 717 11.35 23.60 -0.69
CA GLU A 717 10.37 24.72 -0.65
C GLU A 717 9.18 24.41 -1.69
N LEU A 718 8.07 25.14 -2.09
CA LEU A 718 6.84 24.40 -2.63
C LEU A 718 5.73 24.95 -3.70
N TRP A 719 5.39 24.28 -4.87
CA TRP A 719 4.60 24.72 -6.15
C TRP A 719 3.27 23.93 -6.47
N LYS A 720 2.44 24.35 -7.47
CA LYS A 720 1.34 23.59 -8.16
C LYS A 720 0.84 24.08 -9.54
N THR A 721 0.12 23.22 -10.28
CA THR A 721 0.37 22.95 -11.73
C THR A 721 -0.82 22.58 -12.71
N ASP A 722 -0.70 22.37 -14.06
CA ASP A 722 -1.85 22.23 -15.05
C ASP A 722 -2.14 20.91 -15.71
N GLY A 723 -1.12 20.41 -16.37
CA GLY A 723 -1.29 19.65 -17.59
C GLY A 723 -0.74 20.29 -18.87
N THR A 724 -1.22 21.48 -19.22
CA THR A 724 -0.92 22.23 -20.45
C THR A 724 -0.98 23.75 -20.22
N ALA A 725 0.17 24.34 -19.89
CA ALA A 725 0.50 25.76 -20.08
C ALA A 725 -0.50 26.79 -19.47
N ALA A 726 -0.41 27.01 -18.16
CA ALA A 726 -0.66 28.31 -17.53
C ALA A 726 0.50 28.71 -16.62
N GLY A 727 0.33 28.85 -15.29
CA GLY A 727 1.35 29.36 -14.37
C GLY A 727 2.70 28.63 -14.46
N THR A 728 2.96 27.55 -13.71
CA THR A 728 2.42 27.18 -12.39
C THR A 728 2.35 28.32 -11.42
N VAL A 729 1.77 27.98 -10.28
CA VAL A 729 2.04 28.63 -9.03
C VAL A 729 2.14 27.59 -7.91
N ARG A 730 3.33 27.48 -7.30
CA ARG A 730 3.53 27.95 -5.96
C ARG A 730 2.80 29.28 -5.83
N LEU A 731 1.88 29.34 -4.89
CA LEU A 731 1.49 30.51 -4.12
C LEU A 731 1.21 29.96 -2.71
N LYS A 732 2.34 29.65 -2.07
CA LYS A 732 2.82 30.29 -0.84
C LYS A 732 4.30 29.89 -0.67
N GLU A 733 5.09 30.51 0.20
CA GLU A 733 6.54 30.24 0.40
C GLU A 733 6.83 29.52 1.71
N ILE A 734 8.04 29.01 1.84
CA ILE A 734 8.54 28.43 3.09
C ILE A 734 9.91 28.98 3.47
N TYR A 735 10.12 29.18 4.78
CA TYR A 735 10.20 30.56 5.22
C TYR A 735 11.60 31.10 4.92
N PRO A 736 11.68 32.23 4.22
CA PRO A 736 12.89 32.58 3.49
C PRO A 736 14.15 32.77 4.37
N GLY A 737 15.24 31.98 4.17
CA GLY A 737 16.58 32.21 4.79
C GLY A 737 17.74 31.20 4.48
N SER A 738 18.41 30.59 5.48
CA SER A 738 19.45 29.52 5.39
C SER A 738 19.73 28.76 6.73
N SER A 739 19.81 27.42 6.86
CA SER A 739 19.83 26.33 5.85
C SER A 739 19.73 24.86 6.41
N HIS A 740 18.71 23.99 6.11
CA HIS A 740 18.57 22.49 6.31
C HIS A 740 17.10 21.91 6.08
N ARG A 741 16.82 20.57 6.00
CA ARG A 741 15.50 19.81 6.18
C ARG A 741 15.58 18.23 5.95
N ARG A 742 14.57 17.47 5.36
CA ARG A 742 14.47 16.01 4.85
C ARG A 742 13.05 15.23 5.00
N PHE A 743 12.14 15.04 3.98
CA PHE A 743 10.56 15.22 3.87
C PHE A 743 9.90 13.74 3.73
N TRP A 744 8.79 13.42 4.48
CA TRP A 744 7.99 12.16 4.54
C TRP A 744 6.43 12.39 4.84
N HIS A 745 5.57 11.33 4.86
CA HIS A 745 4.11 11.05 5.20
C HIS A 745 2.85 12.00 4.96
N ALA A 746 1.93 11.62 4.04
CA ALA A 746 0.59 12.25 3.88
C ALA A 746 -0.55 11.23 3.60
N VAL A 747 -1.84 11.63 3.66
CA VAL A 747 -3.09 10.87 3.30
C VAL A 747 -4.41 11.66 3.43
N ARG A 748 -5.30 11.51 2.41
CA ARG A 748 -6.68 12.05 2.24
C ARG A 748 -7.36 12.62 3.50
N VAL A 749 -8.05 13.79 3.47
CA VAL A 749 -9.16 14.01 4.43
C VAL A 749 -10.33 14.96 4.19
N ASN A 750 -11.58 14.46 4.16
CA ASN A 750 -12.72 15.26 3.72
C ASN A 750 -12.27 16.10 2.51
N GLN A 751 -12.46 17.43 2.54
CA GLN A 751 -11.88 18.36 1.56
C GLN A 751 -10.61 19.09 2.01
N HIS A 752 -9.77 18.37 2.73
CA HIS A 752 -8.50 18.80 3.29
C HIS A 752 -7.43 17.76 2.99
N MET A 753 -6.39 18.16 2.27
CA MET A 753 -4.95 17.76 2.54
C MET A 753 -3.04 19.14 4.44
N TYR A 754 -2.17 18.72 5.44
CA TYR A 754 -1.93 17.61 6.41
C TYR A 754 -0.79 16.59 6.15
N PHE A 755 0.36 16.83 6.80
CA PHE A 755 1.68 16.17 6.75
C PHE A 755 2.48 16.74 8.02
N THR A 756 3.52 16.12 8.62
CA THR A 756 4.76 16.86 9.17
C THR A 756 5.91 17.77 8.25
N VAL A 757 6.02 18.63 9.39
CA VAL A 757 6.34 20.07 9.67
C VAL A 757 7.83 20.28 10.08
N GLU A 758 8.65 19.20 10.20
CA GLU A 758 10.13 19.15 10.03
C GLU A 758 10.87 20.50 9.92
N HIS A 759 11.32 21.15 11.02
CA HIS A 759 12.23 22.32 10.95
C HIS A 759 13.21 22.65 12.12
N GLY A 760 14.52 22.30 12.05
CA GLY A 760 15.64 23.12 12.57
C GLY A 760 17.11 22.62 12.36
N GLN A 761 18.18 23.37 12.68
CA GLN A 761 19.59 22.90 12.64
C GLN A 761 19.97 21.83 13.70
N ARG A 762 20.00 20.54 13.35
CA ARG A 762 20.47 19.39 14.19
C ARG A 762 20.83 19.72 15.69
N GLY A 763 19.87 19.77 16.66
CA GLY A 763 20.03 20.58 17.92
C GLY A 763 18.92 20.79 19.05
N ALA A 764 17.78 21.55 18.94
CA ALA A 764 16.69 21.91 19.96
C ALA A 764 15.55 22.98 19.58
N GLN A 765 14.24 22.62 19.39
CA GLN A 765 13.28 23.16 18.35
C GLN A 765 11.87 23.82 18.65
N VAL A 766 10.98 23.76 17.61
CA VAL A 766 9.65 24.39 17.31
C VAL A 766 8.50 23.41 16.83
N ALA A 767 8.73 22.23 16.21
CA ALA A 767 7.93 21.00 16.49
C ALA A 767 6.63 20.53 15.76
N GLU A 768 5.96 21.34 14.96
CA GLU A 768 4.51 21.54 14.75
C GLU A 768 3.44 20.56 14.20
N LEU A 769 2.37 20.40 14.99
CA LEU A 769 1.03 20.49 14.42
C LEU A 769 0.87 21.77 13.62
N TRP A 770 0.80 21.66 12.30
CA TRP A 770 0.19 22.70 11.49
C TRP A 770 -0.80 22.26 10.41
N ARG A 771 -0.92 22.94 9.26
CA ARG A 771 -2.29 23.38 8.99
C ARG A 771 -2.61 24.13 7.66
N THR A 772 -3.71 23.79 6.99
CA THR A 772 -4.54 24.72 6.15
C THR A 772 -5.99 24.25 5.90
N ASP A 773 -6.90 25.16 5.50
CA ASP A 773 -8.25 24.81 4.96
C ASP A 773 -8.34 24.93 3.42
N GLY A 774 -8.99 25.95 2.82
CA GLY A 774 -9.40 26.00 1.40
C GLY A 774 -8.41 26.60 0.38
N THR A 775 -7.73 27.70 0.70
CA THR A 775 -6.74 28.42 -0.17
C THR A 775 -5.46 28.78 0.59
N GLU A 776 -4.49 29.54 0.01
CA GLU A 776 -3.13 29.87 0.58
C GLU A 776 -3.23 30.38 2.02
N ASP A 777 -4.40 30.93 2.27
CA ASP A 777 -4.97 31.49 3.48
C ASP A 777 -5.36 30.50 4.62
N GLY A 778 -5.95 29.32 4.35
CA GLY A 778 -6.92 28.69 5.30
C GLY A 778 -6.44 28.51 6.76
N THR A 779 -7.24 28.86 7.84
CA THR A 779 -7.02 29.90 8.94
C THR A 779 -7.32 29.61 10.52
N MET A 780 -6.44 28.92 11.30
CA MET A 780 -6.04 28.81 12.78
C MET A 780 -4.59 28.05 13.12
N MET A 781 -3.26 28.36 13.58
CA MET A 781 -2.25 29.12 14.58
C MET A 781 -2.29 29.40 16.16
N ILE A 782 -1.94 28.46 17.08
CA ILE A 782 -1.88 28.57 18.58
C ILE A 782 -1.35 27.36 19.44
N LYS A 783 -1.38 26.07 19.01
CA LYS A 783 -1.27 24.82 19.84
C LYS A 783 -0.23 23.80 19.35
N GLN A 784 1.00 24.06 19.79
CA GLN A 784 2.08 23.20 20.28
C GLN A 784 1.71 21.77 20.71
N LEU A 785 2.27 20.76 20.06
CA LEU A 785 2.22 19.40 20.57
C LEU A 785 3.39 19.07 21.55
N GLY A 786 4.57 19.79 21.56
CA GLY A 786 5.78 19.79 22.50
C GLY A 786 7.25 19.53 21.95
N THR A 787 8.35 19.66 22.73
CA THR A 787 9.75 19.79 22.18
C THR A 787 10.53 18.47 21.91
N PHE A 788 11.43 18.35 20.85
CA PHE A 788 12.56 17.42 20.29
C PHE A 788 14.09 17.50 20.68
N GLN A 789 14.94 16.45 20.37
CA GLN A 789 16.32 16.52 19.75
C GLN A 789 16.76 15.28 18.88
N HIS A 790 16.84 14.07 19.43
CA HIS A 790 16.58 12.87 18.60
C HIS A 790 15.09 12.81 18.36
N VAL A 791 14.79 12.02 17.34
CA VAL A 791 13.65 11.13 17.16
C VAL A 791 12.26 11.66 17.40
N SER A 792 11.42 11.02 16.61
CA SER A 792 10.37 11.70 15.94
C SER A 792 9.06 11.13 16.46
N PRO A 793 8.38 11.84 17.37
CA PRO A 793 7.24 11.35 18.14
C PRO A 793 5.93 11.23 17.33
N VAL A 794 5.94 10.54 16.20
CA VAL A 794 4.80 10.34 15.29
C VAL A 794 5.19 9.24 14.29
N TYR A 795 4.43 8.14 14.13
CA TYR A 795 4.93 7.01 13.36
C TYR A 795 4.01 6.15 12.44
N GLN A 796 2.66 6.00 12.50
CA GLN A 796 1.80 5.18 11.58
C GLN A 796 0.29 5.54 11.49
N LEU A 797 -0.40 5.11 10.43
CA LEU A 797 -1.62 5.80 9.99
C LEU A 797 -2.73 5.03 9.19
N ALA A 798 -4.06 5.13 9.50
CA ALA A 798 -5.24 4.66 8.71
C ALA A 798 -6.60 5.23 9.19
N GLU A 799 -7.60 5.36 8.30
CA GLU A 799 -8.61 6.44 8.36
C GLU A 799 -10.06 6.09 8.77
N LEU A 800 -10.81 7.07 9.28
CA LEU A 800 -12.18 6.87 9.78
C LEU A 800 -13.10 8.12 9.83
N ASN A 801 -14.20 8.07 9.06
CA ASN A 801 -15.41 8.90 9.27
C ASN A 801 -15.21 10.43 9.25
N GLY A 802 -14.17 10.96 8.59
CA GLY A 802 -13.97 12.40 8.42
C GLY A 802 -13.67 13.17 9.71
N ALA A 803 -13.23 12.47 10.76
CA ALA A 803 -12.57 13.03 11.93
C ALA A 803 -11.05 12.83 11.78
N LEU A 804 -10.28 12.78 12.86
CA LEU A 804 -8.92 12.23 12.90
C LEU A 804 -8.70 11.36 14.13
N LEU A 805 -7.57 10.66 14.17
CA LEU A 805 -7.17 9.56 15.02
C LEU A 805 -5.61 9.73 15.28
N LEU A 806 -5.10 9.75 16.55
CA LEU A 806 -3.65 9.81 16.99
C LEU A 806 -3.23 8.91 18.21
N VAL A 807 -2.02 9.07 18.85
CA VAL A 807 -1.14 7.97 19.45
C VAL A 807 0.04 8.25 20.54
N VAL A 808 0.08 8.33 21.91
CA VAL A 808 1.24 8.99 22.73
C VAL A 808 2.51 8.30 23.45
N ARG A 809 3.62 7.93 22.79
CA ARG A 809 5.06 7.76 23.26
C ARG A 809 5.80 8.84 24.03
N ASP A 810 5.27 9.45 25.11
CA ASP A 810 5.98 10.60 25.70
C ASP A 810 6.10 11.02 27.20
N ARG A 811 5.18 11.74 27.89
CA ARG A 811 5.32 12.16 29.31
C ARG A 811 4.07 12.02 30.23
N GLU A 812 2.98 11.28 29.88
CA GLU A 812 1.84 10.98 30.80
C GLU A 812 1.14 9.58 30.68
N HIS A 813 0.70 9.13 29.50
CA HIS A 813 -0.28 8.05 29.24
C HIS A 813 0.21 6.80 28.48
N GLY A 814 1.49 6.64 28.12
CA GLY A 814 1.89 5.60 27.18
C GLY A 814 1.34 5.80 25.75
N ILE A 815 1.69 4.94 24.80
CA ILE A 815 1.23 5.05 23.42
C ILE A 815 -0.27 4.76 23.39
N GLU A 816 -1.05 5.84 23.37
CA GLU A 816 -2.51 5.81 23.47
C GLU A 816 -3.29 6.43 22.32
N LEU A 817 -4.51 5.93 22.14
CA LEU A 817 -5.48 6.41 21.16
C LEU A 817 -5.83 7.88 21.41
N TRP A 818 -5.78 8.71 20.37
CA TRP A 818 -6.17 10.14 20.33
C TRP A 818 -7.09 10.40 19.13
N ARG A 819 -7.65 11.60 19.05
CA ARG A 819 -8.54 12.06 17.98
C ARG A 819 -8.22 13.52 17.68
N SER A 820 -8.38 13.97 16.44
CA SER A 820 -8.55 15.39 16.07
C SER A 820 -9.80 15.55 15.21
N ASP A 821 -10.06 16.76 14.73
CA ASP A 821 -11.16 17.08 13.82
C ASP A 821 -10.79 18.11 12.73
N GLY A 822 -9.52 18.52 12.62
CA GLY A 822 -9.12 19.73 11.89
C GLY A 822 -8.89 20.93 12.79
N THR A 823 -8.96 20.79 14.13
CA THR A 823 -8.73 21.88 15.09
C THR A 823 -7.73 21.55 16.20
N ALA A 824 -6.99 22.59 16.60
CA ALA A 824 -6.05 22.55 17.72
C ALA A 824 -6.69 22.10 19.05
N ALA A 825 -7.95 22.48 19.27
CA ALA A 825 -8.72 22.07 20.44
C ALA A 825 -9.25 20.63 20.30
N GLY A 826 -9.60 20.23 19.09
CA GLY A 826 -10.08 18.88 18.77
C GLY A 826 -9.01 17.79 18.89
N THR A 827 -7.72 18.11 18.73
CA THR A 827 -6.60 17.15 18.97
C THR A 827 -6.45 16.83 20.47
N GLN A 828 -6.95 15.66 20.90
CA GLN A 828 -6.96 15.20 22.30
C GLN A 828 -6.95 13.65 22.44
N LEU A 829 -6.64 13.15 23.64
CA LEU A 829 -6.73 11.72 24.00
C LEU A 829 -8.16 11.18 23.74
N LEU A 830 -8.22 10.05 23.05
CA LEU A 830 -9.43 9.33 22.65
C LEU A 830 -9.65 8.13 23.55
N LYS A 831 -8.59 7.38 23.86
CA LYS A 831 -8.63 6.35 24.89
C LYS A 831 -7.22 5.97 25.32
N ASP A 832 -7.01 6.04 26.63
CA ASP A 832 -6.01 5.27 27.36
C ASP A 832 -6.57 3.83 27.55
N ILE A 833 -6.07 2.86 26.78
CA ILE A 833 -6.55 1.47 26.76
C ILE A 833 -5.83 0.61 27.84
N HIS A 834 -4.62 1.00 28.27
CA HIS A 834 -3.71 0.35 29.21
C HIS A 834 -3.22 1.41 30.20
N SER A 835 -3.96 1.59 31.30
CA SER A 835 -3.91 2.82 32.08
C SER A 835 -2.54 3.24 32.65
N GLY A 836 -2.16 4.50 32.42
CA GLY A 836 -0.96 5.15 32.98
C GLY A 836 0.16 5.31 31.94
N PRO A 837 1.45 5.53 32.31
CA PRO A 837 2.53 5.81 31.34
C PRO A 837 2.99 4.58 30.52
N ALA A 838 2.48 3.39 30.87
CA ALA A 838 2.63 2.18 30.08
C ALA A 838 1.61 2.22 28.93
N SER A 839 1.98 1.76 27.75
CA SER A 839 1.15 1.93 26.57
C SER A 839 0.22 0.75 26.34
N SER A 840 -0.79 0.98 25.52
CA SER A 840 -1.73 -0.03 25.00
C SER A 840 -1.37 -0.56 23.64
N TYR A 841 -0.56 0.23 22.93
CA TYR A 841 0.07 -0.10 21.67
C TYR A 841 -0.87 -0.86 20.70
N VAL A 842 -1.58 -0.08 19.91
CA VAL A 842 -2.80 -0.54 19.22
C VAL A 842 -2.54 -0.80 17.74
N GLU A 843 -3.34 -1.54 16.95
CA GLU A 843 -3.00 -1.93 15.55
C GLU A 843 -4.11 -1.84 14.46
N LEU A 844 -4.07 -0.82 13.59
CA LEU A 844 -4.95 -0.33 12.49
C LEU A 844 -5.02 -1.38 11.40
N GLY A 845 -5.78 -2.40 11.70
CA GLY A 845 -6.46 -3.12 10.67
C GLY A 845 -7.22 -2.24 9.67
N GLN A 846 -7.79 -2.94 8.71
CA GLN A 846 -8.68 -2.37 7.74
C GLN A 846 -9.89 -1.67 8.41
N LYS A 847 -10.38 -0.62 7.77
CA LYS A 847 -11.68 -0.03 8.11
C LYS A 847 -12.81 -0.98 7.76
N VAL A 848 -13.75 -1.16 8.67
CA VAL A 848 -14.96 -1.98 8.44
C VAL A 848 -16.15 -1.30 9.10
N ASN A 849 -17.22 -1.05 8.33
CA ASN A 849 -18.50 -0.53 8.83
C ASN A 849 -18.38 0.74 9.72
N GLY A 850 -17.60 1.73 9.27
CA GLY A 850 -17.40 2.98 10.02
C GLY A 850 -16.68 2.80 11.34
N ASN A 851 -15.98 1.66 11.52
CA ASN A 851 -14.98 1.44 12.55
C ASN A 851 -13.64 1.16 11.86
N ILE A 852 -12.53 1.34 12.55
CA ILE A 852 -11.29 0.63 12.23
C ILE A 852 -11.21 -0.58 13.14
N LEU A 853 -10.96 -1.74 12.56
CA LEU A 853 -10.48 -2.88 13.33
C LEU A 853 -9.09 -2.52 13.83
N LEU A 854 -8.93 -2.58 15.14
CA LEU A 854 -7.64 -2.38 15.78
C LEU A 854 -7.27 -3.63 16.57
N MET A 855 -6.00 -3.84 16.89
CA MET A 855 -5.65 -4.74 18.00
C MET A 855 -4.96 -3.95 19.10
N ALA A 856 -4.84 -4.48 20.30
CA ALA A 856 -4.25 -3.75 21.44
C ALA A 856 -4.04 -4.71 22.61
N ASP A 857 -3.18 -4.32 23.54
CA ASP A 857 -3.15 -4.89 24.89
C ASP A 857 -3.78 -3.89 25.87
N ASP A 858 -4.67 -4.38 26.75
CA ASP A 858 -5.26 -3.60 27.86
C ASP A 858 -4.58 -3.87 29.20
N GLY A 859 -3.44 -4.57 29.18
CA GLY A 859 -2.69 -5.04 30.34
C GLY A 859 -3.33 -6.26 31.02
N VAL A 860 -4.35 -6.86 30.41
CA VAL A 860 -5.15 -7.94 31.01
C VAL A 860 -5.40 -9.10 30.06
N ARG A 861 -5.57 -8.83 28.75
CA ARG A 861 -5.99 -9.82 27.74
C ARG A 861 -4.91 -10.18 26.72
N GLY A 862 -3.68 -9.75 26.98
CA GLY A 862 -2.62 -9.82 25.99
C GLY A 862 -3.02 -9.11 24.71
N TYR A 863 -2.47 -9.57 23.59
CA TYR A 863 -2.55 -8.84 22.35
C TYR A 863 -3.56 -9.45 21.37
N GLU A 864 -4.70 -8.76 21.19
CA GLU A 864 -5.96 -9.36 20.74
C GLU A 864 -6.81 -8.46 19.81
N LEU A 865 -7.94 -8.94 19.26
CA LEU A 865 -8.77 -8.15 18.34
C LEU A 865 -9.69 -7.14 19.03
N TRP A 866 -9.62 -5.88 18.61
CA TRP A 866 -10.44 -4.74 19.02
C TRP A 866 -11.06 -4.01 17.80
N LYS A 867 -11.75 -2.90 18.07
CA LYS A 867 -12.16 -1.89 17.07
C LYS A 867 -12.25 -0.50 17.70
N THR A 868 -12.30 0.55 16.89
CA THR A 868 -12.72 1.92 17.26
C THR A 868 -13.66 2.50 16.20
N ASP A 869 -14.68 3.25 16.60
CA ASP A 869 -15.49 4.12 15.74
C ASP A 869 -15.00 5.59 15.76
N GLY A 870 -13.86 5.86 16.42
CA GLY A 870 -13.40 7.21 16.73
C GLY A 870 -14.02 7.81 17.99
N THR A 871 -14.61 6.99 18.87
CA THR A 871 -15.08 7.38 20.21
C THR A 871 -14.50 6.49 21.32
N VAL A 872 -14.40 7.02 22.54
CA VAL A 872 -13.94 6.28 23.75
C VAL A 872 -14.73 4.99 23.99
N THR A 873 -16.03 5.00 23.64
CA THR A 873 -16.99 3.92 23.91
C THR A 873 -17.00 2.86 22.82
N GLY A 874 -16.87 3.26 21.54
CA GLY A 874 -16.71 2.32 20.44
C GLY A 874 -15.33 1.67 20.38
N THR A 875 -14.33 2.30 21.03
CA THR A 875 -12.98 1.73 21.22
C THR A 875 -13.00 0.58 22.22
N ARG A 876 -13.09 -0.67 21.75
CA ARG A 876 -13.21 -1.87 22.61
C ARG A 876 -12.82 -3.17 21.91
N LEU A 877 -12.48 -4.17 22.71
CA LEU A 877 -12.28 -5.56 22.31
C LEU A 877 -13.46 -6.08 21.49
N VAL A 878 -13.13 -6.86 20.46
CA VAL A 878 -14.01 -7.57 19.53
C VAL A 878 -13.97 -9.06 19.82
N GLN A 879 -12.77 -9.63 19.90
CA GLN A 879 -12.54 -11.06 20.15
C GLN A 879 -11.21 -11.23 20.89
N ASP A 880 -11.28 -12.02 21.94
CA ASP A 880 -10.16 -12.65 22.66
C ASP A 880 -10.00 -14.04 22.02
N PHE A 881 -8.89 -14.27 21.32
CA PHE A 881 -8.60 -15.52 20.62
C PHE A 881 -7.76 -16.48 21.49
N ALA A 882 -6.74 -15.98 22.21
CA ALA A 882 -5.92 -16.75 23.14
C ALA A 882 -6.18 -16.36 24.62
N PRO A 883 -7.09 -17.03 25.35
CA PRO A 883 -7.62 -16.53 26.62
C PRO A 883 -6.60 -16.49 27.76
N GLY A 884 -6.12 -15.28 28.08
CA GLY A 884 -5.21 -15.04 29.19
C GLY A 884 -4.46 -13.72 29.04
N ILE A 885 -3.17 -13.74 29.39
CA ILE A 885 -2.19 -12.73 28.96
C ILE A 885 -1.46 -13.17 27.68
N ASP A 886 -1.80 -14.37 27.18
CA ASP A 886 -1.31 -14.91 25.92
C ASP A 886 -1.91 -14.12 24.74
N SER A 887 -1.49 -14.40 23.51
CA SER A 887 -1.87 -13.58 22.36
C SER A 887 -2.22 -14.43 21.14
N GLY A 888 -3.45 -14.28 20.66
CA GLY A 888 -3.87 -14.77 19.36
C GLY A 888 -3.23 -13.99 18.19
N ALA A 889 -2.67 -12.81 18.49
CA ALA A 889 -1.94 -11.93 17.59
C ALA A 889 -2.57 -11.78 16.18
N PRO A 890 -3.82 -11.30 16.09
CA PRO A 890 -4.61 -11.47 14.87
C PRO A 890 -3.96 -10.81 13.66
N SER A 891 -3.42 -11.53 12.66
CA SER A 891 -2.66 -10.92 11.55
C SER A 891 -3.23 -11.15 10.14
N SER A 892 -3.44 -10.13 9.27
CA SER A 892 -3.77 -10.06 7.79
C SER A 892 -5.19 -9.65 7.25
N LEU A 893 -5.70 -8.43 7.44
CA LEU A 893 -7.15 -8.15 7.33
C LEU A 893 -7.70 -7.99 5.94
N GLY A 894 -8.93 -8.50 5.82
CA GLY A 894 -10.00 -7.64 5.36
C GLY A 894 -11.34 -8.29 5.13
N VAL A 895 -12.11 -7.69 4.22
CA VAL A 895 -13.56 -7.82 4.19
C VAL A 895 -14.03 -8.27 2.81
N ALA A 896 -14.65 -9.45 2.74
CA ALA A 896 -15.39 -9.87 1.55
C ALA A 896 -16.87 -10.06 1.87
N GLY A 897 -17.72 -9.37 1.11
CA GLY A 897 -19.16 -9.33 1.33
C GLY A 897 -19.55 -8.95 2.77
N SER A 898 -20.14 -9.89 3.50
CA SER A 898 -20.62 -9.69 4.88
C SER A 898 -19.71 -10.29 5.95
N ARG A 899 -18.48 -10.69 5.58
CA ARG A 899 -17.51 -11.31 6.49
C ARG A 899 -16.19 -10.55 6.49
N ILE A 900 -15.64 -10.44 7.68
CA ILE A 900 -14.23 -10.15 7.90
C ILE A 900 -13.51 -11.49 7.93
N PHE A 901 -12.38 -11.52 7.24
CA PHE A 901 -11.51 -12.67 7.15
C PHE A 901 -10.24 -12.40 7.90
N LEU A 902 -9.97 -13.33 8.80
CA LEU A 902 -9.07 -13.14 9.91
C LEU A 902 -8.28 -14.42 10.20
N SER A 903 -7.29 -14.35 11.06
CA SER A 903 -6.54 -15.49 11.60
C SER A 903 -5.91 -15.00 12.90
N ALA A 904 -6.09 -15.79 13.95
CA ALA A 904 -5.71 -15.49 15.32
C ALA A 904 -5.62 -16.82 16.09
N ASP A 905 -4.69 -16.95 17.04
CA ASP A 905 -4.43 -18.24 17.70
C ASP A 905 -5.49 -18.55 18.74
N ASP A 906 -5.97 -19.78 18.76
CA ASP A 906 -6.73 -20.34 19.87
C ASP A 906 -5.89 -21.30 20.74
N GLY A 907 -4.59 -21.39 20.48
CA GLY A 907 -3.64 -22.29 21.13
C GLY A 907 -3.82 -23.76 20.78
N GLN A 908 -4.66 -24.09 19.79
CA GLN A 908 -5.08 -25.47 19.47
C GLN A 908 -4.99 -25.79 17.98
N HIS A 909 -5.56 -24.94 17.13
CA HIS A 909 -5.58 -25.07 15.67
C HIS A 909 -4.64 -24.06 14.98
N GLY A 910 -4.23 -23.01 15.70
CA GLY A 910 -3.11 -22.19 15.28
C GLY A 910 -3.36 -21.24 14.11
N ARG A 911 -2.35 -21.12 13.24
CA ARG A 911 -2.26 -20.11 12.19
C ARG A 911 -3.00 -20.63 10.97
N GLU A 912 -4.29 -20.45 11.08
CA GLU A 912 -5.33 -20.90 10.18
C GLU A 912 -6.31 -19.77 9.93
N LEU A 913 -7.10 -19.84 8.86
CA LEU A 913 -8.04 -18.76 8.59
C LEU A 913 -9.32 -18.85 9.42
N TRP A 914 -9.60 -17.78 10.15
CA TRP A 914 -10.83 -17.48 10.86
C TRP A 914 -11.72 -16.51 10.05
N ALA A 915 -13.01 -16.46 10.38
CA ALA A 915 -13.89 -15.40 9.90
C ALA A 915 -14.89 -14.98 10.98
N LEU A 916 -15.37 -13.75 10.88
CA LEU A 916 -16.47 -13.21 11.69
C LEU A 916 -17.35 -12.30 10.82
N PRO A 917 -18.65 -12.16 11.11
CA PRO A 917 -19.51 -11.30 10.30
C PRO A 917 -19.15 -9.83 10.50
N THR A 918 -19.20 -9.02 9.43
CA THR A 918 -18.96 -7.56 9.51
C THR A 918 -19.96 -6.87 10.44
N SER A 919 -21.12 -7.48 10.71
CA SER A 919 -22.10 -7.03 11.71
C SER A 919 -21.59 -7.07 13.16
N ALA A 920 -20.56 -7.85 13.49
CA ALA A 920 -19.86 -7.78 14.79
C ALA A 920 -19.17 -6.41 14.98
N ILE A 921 -18.73 -5.81 13.87
CA ILE A 921 -17.96 -4.57 13.86
C ILE A 921 -18.85 -3.33 13.71
N GLY A 922 -20.10 -3.49 13.28
CA GLY A 922 -21.08 -2.39 13.30
C GLY A 922 -21.35 -1.80 14.70
N PRO A 923 -22.00 -0.63 14.76
CA PRO A 923 -22.46 -0.05 16.02
C PRO A 923 -23.51 -0.98 16.65
N GLN A 924 -23.23 -1.48 17.86
CA GLN A 924 -24.27 -2.20 18.61
C GLN A 924 -25.27 -1.18 19.13
N PHE A 925 -26.44 -1.12 18.47
CA PHE A 925 -27.61 -0.45 19.00
C PHE A 925 -27.92 -1.03 20.38
N SER A 926 -27.64 -0.25 21.42
CA SER A 926 -27.98 -0.56 22.80
C SER A 926 -29.51 -0.56 22.95
N THR A 927 -30.12 -1.70 22.66
CA THR A 927 -31.52 -2.02 23.00
C THR A 927 -31.64 -2.24 24.51
N TYR A 928 -31.23 -1.23 25.27
CA TYR A 928 -31.48 -1.10 26.69
C TYR A 928 -32.97 -0.82 26.88
N ILE A 929 -33.78 -1.88 26.73
CA ILE A 929 -35.12 -1.92 27.29
C ILE A 929 -34.91 -2.10 28.79
N PRO A 930 -35.12 -1.07 29.63
CA PRO A 930 -34.97 -1.24 31.06
C PRO A 930 -36.04 -2.23 31.53
N LEU A 931 -35.59 -3.34 32.14
CA LEU A 931 -36.44 -4.24 32.91
C LEU A 931 -36.98 -3.49 34.13
N THR A 932 -38.04 -2.74 33.91
CA THR A 932 -38.83 -2.12 34.96
C THR A 932 -39.62 -3.22 35.66
N ASN A 933 -39.19 -3.57 36.87
CA ASN A 933 -39.95 -4.47 37.74
C ASN A 933 -41.34 -3.88 38.01
N ASN A 934 -42.38 -4.53 37.50
CA ASN A 934 -43.73 -4.68 38.08
C ASN A 934 -44.53 -5.73 37.30
#